data_AF-A0A1W1UCK7-F1
#
_entry.id   AF-A0A1W1UCK7-F1
#
_cell.length_a   1.000
_cell.length_b   1.000
_cell.length_c   1.000
_cell.angle_alpha   90.00
_cell.angle_beta   90.00
_cell.angle_gamma   90.00
#
_symmetry.space_group_name_H-M   'P 1'
#
loop_
_entity.id
_entity.type
_entity.pdbx_description
1 polymer ?
#
loop_
_entity_poly.entity_id
_entity_poly.type
_entity_poly.pdbx_seq_one_letter_code
_entity_poly.pdbx_strand_id
1 'polypeptide(L)'
;MPPELKRAAGLALLLLGAAQAADLATPAETVRSRLAEAGMEVDFDPQEAAGLVAQAREAFGPLRVALAEAAPQSAQAVDTGLQQAEAAARSGDGPALARARAGAWTALLEGANATLERHVQAGDVPAARDWLAVREFRVASRLTRLSTDATTALEALEAGRTTPADTLKAVRSDVLDGYQARLNDALRELQVSQERGFRTLAAEQAALAAGYFRLLRPAYAGQRGQNATTRLSRAFEDLPAALPQVQAGLEGFRAAPLSEREKSGRAAQLLRYLPLVSVEYGRGVKADGAGAVVTQEVEVNEARTFLAGAQAAFADIAPLLPDAAQARALTVDLADLGHQLSAAQLAETVPTPATLNKQVKALIARARAALPADWQKADAGADLDVVRTQLDAVVAAAQAADWTAAENARLDAYSLLESGTEARIAVFNPDLKVRLENLIWNGQQPRGLAALIQAKAAVGEFQATRAELQTTMTEVGKILGTEVAPAAVATNAGIIVFREGLEAVLILAALMGSLRKGPLVKLRRPMWLGAAGAGVATAATWFVMQQTLTLLGKYGEKLEAVVSLVAIGVLLLIMNWFFHQVYWTDRMASFQKHKHGLTHGSQASGALRAQWWGLALLGFTSIYREGFETVLFLQSLVLQAGVSPVLGGTALGLAAVLGVGVLVFRWQAKLPMKKLLVWTGALICAVLGVMVGNTVHTLQLVGWLPVHPLPMALPASLGLWLGLHPTWEGVMGQLLSVGAVLGSFFAAEALKERELKARRQGTVLSP
;
A
#
# COMPACT_ATOMS: atom_id res chain seq x y z
N MET A 1 -41.64 27.26 -38.94
CA MET A 1 -41.01 27.38 -37.60
C MET A 1 -39.50 27.26 -37.81
N PRO A 2 -38.70 28.29 -37.49
CA PRO A 2 -37.27 28.31 -37.78
C PRO A 2 -36.50 27.23 -36.98
N PRO A 3 -35.36 26.74 -37.50
CA PRO A 3 -34.57 25.65 -36.90
C PRO A 3 -34.05 25.95 -35.48
N GLU A 4 -34.00 27.23 -35.11
CA GLU A 4 -33.71 27.74 -33.76
C GLU A 4 -34.74 27.27 -32.71
N LEU A 5 -36.02 27.18 -33.07
CA LEU A 5 -37.11 26.80 -32.16
C LEU A 5 -37.17 25.29 -31.88
N LYS A 6 -36.65 24.45 -32.78
CA LYS A 6 -36.51 23.00 -32.54
C LYS A 6 -35.36 22.68 -31.58
N ARG A 7 -34.30 23.50 -31.59
CA ARG A 7 -33.17 23.37 -30.63
C ARG A 7 -33.56 23.89 -29.25
N ALA A 8 -34.35 24.97 -29.16
CA ALA A 8 -34.89 25.46 -27.90
C ALA A 8 -35.91 24.49 -27.26
N ALA A 9 -36.78 23.86 -28.06
CA ALA A 9 -37.71 22.83 -27.57
C ALA A 9 -37.00 21.53 -27.16
N GLY A 10 -35.91 21.16 -27.86
CA GLY A 10 -35.06 20.02 -27.48
C GLY A 10 -34.24 20.25 -26.22
N LEU A 11 -33.71 21.47 -26.01
CA LEU A 11 -33.04 21.84 -24.76
C LEU A 11 -34.02 22.01 -23.58
N ALA A 12 -35.24 22.51 -23.83
CA ALA A 12 -36.27 22.61 -22.80
C ALA A 12 -36.77 21.23 -22.34
N LEU A 13 -36.85 20.23 -23.24
CA LEU A 13 -37.16 18.84 -22.85
C LEU A 13 -35.98 18.12 -22.17
N LEU A 14 -34.73 18.48 -22.46
CA LEU A 14 -33.55 17.96 -21.76
C LEU A 14 -33.32 18.60 -20.38
N LEU A 15 -33.93 19.77 -20.13
CA LEU A 15 -33.91 20.46 -18.83
C LEU A 15 -35.14 20.18 -17.95
N LEU A 16 -36.09 19.37 -18.42
CA LEU A 16 -37.30 18.97 -17.68
C LEU A 16 -37.33 17.47 -17.32
N GLY A 17 -36.20 16.76 -17.46
CA GLY A 17 -36.10 15.32 -17.22
C GLY A 17 -34.99 14.89 -16.25
N ALA A 18 -34.38 15.81 -15.51
CA ALA A 18 -33.61 15.43 -14.32
C ALA A 18 -34.61 15.29 -13.17
N ALA A 19 -35.08 14.06 -12.92
CA ALA A 19 -35.75 13.76 -11.67
C ALA A 19 -34.81 14.22 -10.54
N GLN A 20 -35.22 15.25 -9.78
CA GLN A 20 -34.54 15.59 -8.54
C GLN A 20 -34.48 14.32 -7.69
N ALA A 21 -33.28 13.94 -7.27
CA ALA A 21 -33.09 12.91 -6.25
C ALA A 21 -34.01 13.25 -5.06
N ALA A 22 -34.77 12.26 -4.57
CA ALA A 22 -35.66 12.50 -3.46
C ALA A 22 -34.79 12.61 -2.20
N ASP A 23 -34.78 13.77 -1.53
CA ASP A 23 -34.11 13.90 -0.24
C ASP A 23 -34.90 13.13 0.83
N LEU A 24 -34.59 11.84 0.97
CA LEU A 24 -35.18 10.95 1.98
C LEU A 24 -34.41 11.00 3.32
N ALA A 25 -33.18 11.52 3.33
CA ALA A 25 -32.35 11.58 4.53
C ALA A 25 -32.83 12.65 5.51
N THR A 26 -33.15 13.85 5.01
CA THR A 26 -33.65 14.95 5.83
C THR A 26 -34.93 14.60 6.60
N PRO A 27 -36.00 14.04 5.99
CA PRO A 27 -37.18 13.63 6.75
C PRO A 27 -36.87 12.52 7.76
N ALA A 28 -35.97 11.57 7.43
CA ALA A 28 -35.59 10.49 8.35
C ALA A 28 -34.85 11.03 9.58
N GLU A 29 -33.92 11.97 9.38
CA GLU A 29 -33.20 12.63 10.47
C GLU A 29 -34.14 13.51 11.31
N THR A 30 -35.13 14.13 10.68
CA THR A 30 -36.17 14.89 11.40
C THR A 30 -37.01 13.97 12.29
N VAL A 31 -37.41 12.79 11.81
CA VAL A 31 -38.08 11.78 12.64
C VAL A 31 -37.21 11.43 13.86
N ARG A 32 -35.93 11.14 13.64
CA ARG A 32 -34.99 10.73 14.69
C ARG A 32 -34.79 11.82 15.75
N SER A 33 -34.46 13.04 15.31
CA SER A 33 -34.18 14.18 16.19
C SER A 33 -35.41 14.57 17.02
N ARG A 34 -36.60 14.64 16.42
CA ARG A 34 -37.83 14.97 17.15
C ARG A 34 -38.22 13.92 18.18
N LEU A 35 -38.02 12.64 17.89
CA LEU A 35 -38.22 11.57 18.89
C LEU A 35 -37.16 11.59 20.01
N ALA A 36 -35.95 12.05 19.71
CA ALA A 36 -34.91 12.25 20.72
C ALA A 36 -35.28 13.40 21.66
N GLU A 37 -35.66 14.55 21.11
CA GLU A 37 -36.16 15.73 21.82
C GLU A 37 -37.38 15.41 22.68
N ALA A 38 -38.37 14.69 22.13
CA ALA A 38 -39.55 14.26 22.88
C ALA A 38 -39.19 13.45 24.14
N GLY A 39 -38.16 12.60 24.06
CA GLY A 39 -37.69 11.83 25.21
C GLY A 39 -36.91 12.64 26.24
N MET A 40 -36.35 13.80 25.86
CA MET A 40 -35.77 14.74 26.82
C MET A 40 -36.85 15.54 27.54
N GLU A 41 -37.95 15.84 26.85
CA GLU A 41 -39.03 16.71 27.35
C GLU A 41 -40.10 15.96 28.16
N VAL A 42 -40.25 14.65 27.97
CA VAL A 42 -41.35 13.85 28.55
C VAL A 42 -41.48 13.94 30.09
N ASP A 43 -40.36 14.13 30.79
CA ASP A 43 -40.33 14.26 32.25
C ASP A 43 -40.65 15.69 32.73
N PHE A 44 -40.64 16.69 31.83
CA PHE A 44 -40.83 18.11 32.12
C PHE A 44 -42.17 18.63 31.59
N ASP A 45 -42.42 18.47 30.28
CA ASP A 45 -43.67 18.84 29.60
C ASP A 45 -44.16 17.70 28.68
N PRO A 46 -45.05 16.81 29.19
CA PRO A 46 -45.67 15.74 28.41
C PRO A 46 -46.45 16.20 27.17
N GLN A 47 -46.98 17.43 27.17
CA GLN A 47 -47.73 17.97 26.02
C GLN A 47 -46.76 18.43 24.92
N GLU A 48 -45.68 19.11 25.29
CA GLU A 48 -44.61 19.47 24.36
C GLU A 48 -43.95 18.21 23.77
N ALA A 49 -43.66 17.21 24.61
CA ALA A 49 -43.16 15.91 24.16
C ALA A 49 -44.10 15.25 23.15
N ALA A 50 -45.42 15.27 23.38
CA ALA A 50 -46.40 14.76 22.43
C ALA A 50 -46.44 15.56 21.11
N GLY A 51 -46.27 16.89 21.19
CA GLY A 51 -46.13 17.77 20.04
C GLY A 51 -44.91 17.46 19.18
N LEU A 52 -43.77 17.14 19.81
CA LEU A 52 -42.56 16.71 19.14
C LEU A 52 -42.75 15.34 18.44
N VAL A 53 -43.45 14.40 19.06
CA VAL A 53 -43.81 13.13 18.40
C VAL A 53 -44.75 13.35 17.21
N ALA A 54 -45.67 14.31 17.28
CA ALA A 54 -46.54 14.66 16.15
C ALA A 54 -45.73 15.24 14.97
N GLN A 55 -44.73 16.10 15.25
CA GLN A 55 -43.79 16.59 14.23
C GLN A 55 -42.98 15.45 13.60
N ALA A 56 -42.55 14.46 14.39
CA ALA A 56 -41.90 13.26 13.86
C ALA A 56 -42.83 12.49 12.92
N ARG A 57 -44.12 12.35 13.25
CA ARG A 57 -45.11 11.69 12.38
C ARG A 57 -45.34 12.46 11.07
N GLU A 58 -45.36 13.79 11.13
CA GLU A 58 -45.47 14.62 9.92
C GLU A 58 -44.24 14.43 9.01
N ALA A 59 -43.03 14.47 9.59
CA ALA A 59 -41.79 14.22 8.87
C ALA A 59 -41.71 12.80 8.27
N PHE A 60 -42.37 11.82 8.89
CA PHE A 60 -42.49 10.47 8.33
C PHE A 60 -43.41 10.38 7.10
N GLY A 61 -44.28 11.37 6.87
CA GLY A 61 -45.26 11.36 5.76
C GLY A 61 -44.68 11.03 4.38
N PRO A 62 -43.63 11.73 3.90
CA PRO A 62 -42.98 11.42 2.62
C PRO A 62 -42.34 10.02 2.58
N LEU A 63 -41.69 9.61 3.67
CA LEU A 63 -41.08 8.29 3.81
C LEU A 63 -42.12 7.18 3.81
N ARG A 64 -43.28 7.40 4.43
CA ARG A 64 -44.40 6.45 4.48
C ARG A 64 -44.92 6.12 3.08
N VAL A 65 -45.03 7.13 2.21
CA VAL A 65 -45.45 6.92 0.81
C VAL A 65 -44.43 6.08 0.08
N ALA A 66 -43.14 6.42 0.19
CA ALA A 66 -42.07 5.69 -0.46
C ALA A 66 -41.90 4.25 0.08
N LEU A 67 -42.10 4.03 1.38
CA LEU A 67 -42.07 2.70 2.00
C LEU A 67 -43.31 1.86 1.71
N ALA A 68 -44.49 2.46 1.53
CA ALA A 68 -45.73 1.71 1.32
C ALA A 68 -45.66 0.83 0.06
N GLU A 69 -44.91 1.26 -0.96
CA GLU A 69 -44.74 0.52 -2.21
C GLU A 69 -43.72 -0.63 -2.09
N ALA A 70 -42.63 -0.41 -1.34
CA ALA A 70 -41.50 -1.34 -1.29
C ALA A 70 -41.48 -2.23 -0.04
N ALA A 71 -41.90 -1.72 1.11
CA ALA A 71 -41.84 -2.34 2.43
C ALA A 71 -43.06 -1.97 3.31
N PRO A 72 -44.29 -2.41 2.95
CA PRO A 72 -45.53 -1.99 3.62
C PRO A 72 -45.59 -2.41 5.10
N GLN A 73 -44.98 -3.55 5.45
CA GLN A 73 -44.92 -4.02 6.84
C GLN A 73 -44.06 -3.09 7.72
N SER A 74 -42.94 -2.61 7.19
CA SER A 74 -42.07 -1.65 7.87
C SER A 74 -42.76 -0.29 8.02
N ALA A 75 -43.46 0.19 6.99
CA ALA A 75 -44.25 1.42 7.08
C ALA A 75 -45.30 1.34 8.21
N GLN A 76 -46.04 0.23 8.29
CA GLN A 76 -47.02 -0.01 9.35
C GLN A 76 -46.37 -0.09 10.74
N ALA A 77 -45.19 -0.72 10.85
CA ALA A 77 -44.46 -0.82 12.10
C ALA A 77 -43.98 0.56 12.60
N VAL A 78 -43.52 1.44 11.70
CA VAL A 78 -43.17 2.83 12.05
C VAL A 78 -44.39 3.60 12.52
N ASP A 79 -45.51 3.53 11.78
CA ASP A 79 -46.77 4.19 12.19
C ASP A 79 -47.23 3.72 13.58
N THR A 80 -47.16 2.40 13.84
CA THR A 80 -47.50 1.82 15.14
C THR A 80 -46.56 2.32 16.24
N GLY A 81 -45.25 2.37 15.97
CA GLY A 81 -44.26 2.90 16.92
C GLY A 81 -44.47 4.37 17.24
N LEU A 82 -44.79 5.20 16.24
CA LEU A 82 -45.10 6.62 16.42
C LEU A 82 -46.42 6.84 17.18
N GLN A 83 -47.41 5.95 17.03
CA GLN A 83 -48.64 5.98 17.83
C GLN A 83 -48.38 5.61 19.29
N GLN A 84 -47.56 4.59 19.53
CA GLN A 84 -47.16 4.20 20.88
C GLN A 84 -46.31 5.28 21.56
N ALA A 85 -45.41 5.92 20.81
CA ALA A 85 -44.61 7.05 21.30
C ALA A 85 -45.50 8.23 21.70
N GLU A 86 -46.49 8.57 20.88
CA GLU A 86 -47.40 9.68 21.19
C GLU A 86 -48.25 9.38 22.44
N ALA A 87 -48.75 8.15 22.57
CA ALA A 87 -49.49 7.73 23.76
C ALA A 87 -48.61 7.80 25.03
N ALA A 88 -47.36 7.31 24.95
CA ALA A 88 -46.42 7.33 26.06
C ALA A 88 -45.97 8.75 26.43
N ALA A 89 -45.77 9.63 25.44
CA ALA A 89 -45.45 11.03 25.67
C ALA A 89 -46.58 11.74 26.42
N ARG A 90 -47.83 11.55 25.99
CA ARG A 90 -49.01 12.13 26.66
C ARG A 90 -49.20 11.62 28.09
N SER A 91 -48.79 10.39 28.38
CA SER A 91 -48.87 9.81 29.72
C SER A 91 -47.65 10.10 30.60
N GLY A 92 -46.63 10.79 30.09
CA GLY A 92 -45.38 11.03 30.82
C GLY A 92 -44.59 9.74 31.13
N ASP A 93 -44.76 8.68 30.32
CA ASP A 93 -44.08 7.41 30.52
C ASP A 93 -42.76 7.38 29.72
N GLY A 94 -41.70 7.90 30.33
CA GLY A 94 -40.36 7.96 29.75
C GLY A 94 -39.86 6.59 29.22
N PRO A 95 -39.86 5.51 30.02
CA PRO A 95 -39.47 4.18 29.54
C PRO A 95 -40.30 3.64 28.37
N ALA A 96 -41.63 3.85 28.37
CA ALA A 96 -42.47 3.43 27.26
C ALA A 96 -42.20 4.26 25.99
N LEU A 97 -42.00 5.57 26.11
CA LEU A 97 -41.62 6.45 25.01
C LEU A 97 -40.26 6.06 24.43
N ALA A 98 -39.29 5.78 25.29
CA ALA A 98 -37.94 5.34 24.92
C ALA A 98 -37.95 4.02 24.13
N ARG A 99 -38.79 3.06 24.53
CA ARG A 99 -39.00 1.80 23.78
C ARG A 99 -39.68 2.04 22.44
N ALA A 100 -40.73 2.87 22.42
CA ALA A 100 -41.50 3.16 21.22
C ALA A 100 -40.65 3.91 20.16
N ARG A 101 -39.84 4.89 20.56
CA ARG A 101 -38.94 5.61 19.64
C ARG A 101 -37.89 4.71 19.01
N ALA A 102 -37.26 3.85 19.81
CA ALA A 102 -36.27 2.88 19.33
C ALA A 102 -36.91 1.87 18.35
N GLY A 103 -38.14 1.43 18.66
CA GLY A 103 -38.93 0.58 17.79
C GLY A 103 -39.26 1.25 16.44
N ALA A 104 -39.72 2.50 16.47
CA ALA A 104 -40.03 3.27 15.27
C ALA A 104 -38.78 3.51 14.39
N TRP A 105 -37.65 3.91 15.02
CA TRP A 105 -36.39 4.14 14.30
C TRP A 105 -35.86 2.87 13.63
N THR A 106 -35.80 1.76 14.35
CA THR A 106 -35.28 0.50 13.78
C THR A 106 -36.21 -0.11 12.73
N ALA A 107 -37.53 0.13 12.83
CA ALA A 107 -38.49 -0.24 11.78
C ALA A 107 -38.32 0.59 10.50
N LEU A 108 -38.02 1.90 10.64
CA LEU A 108 -37.71 2.77 9.51
C LEU A 108 -36.44 2.28 8.79
N LEU A 109 -35.38 1.96 9.55
CA LEU A 109 -34.14 1.39 8.99
C LEU A 109 -34.37 0.05 8.30
N GLU A 110 -35.24 -0.81 8.84
CA GLU A 110 -35.61 -2.09 8.20
C GLU A 110 -36.30 -1.88 6.85
N GLY A 111 -37.24 -0.94 6.79
CA GLY A 111 -37.90 -0.57 5.53
C GLY A 111 -36.94 0.05 4.53
N ALA A 112 -36.07 0.95 4.99
CA ALA A 112 -35.06 1.61 4.16
C ALA A 112 -34.08 0.60 3.56
N ASN A 113 -33.53 -0.31 4.37
CA ASN A 113 -32.60 -1.33 3.89
C ASN A 113 -33.27 -2.31 2.90
N ALA A 114 -34.51 -2.73 3.16
CA ALA A 114 -35.25 -3.59 2.23
C ALA A 114 -35.49 -2.89 0.87
N THR A 115 -35.79 -1.60 0.90
CA THR A 115 -36.02 -0.80 -0.31
C THR A 115 -34.72 -0.55 -1.06
N LEU A 116 -33.63 -0.21 -0.35
CA LEU A 116 -32.28 -0.12 -0.89
C LEU A 116 -31.90 -1.39 -1.66
N GLU A 117 -31.98 -2.56 -1.01
CA GLU A 117 -31.60 -3.83 -1.65
C GLU A 117 -32.40 -4.09 -2.93
N ARG A 118 -33.69 -3.73 -2.94
CA ARG A 118 -34.57 -3.88 -4.10
C ARG A 118 -34.12 -2.99 -5.27
N HIS A 119 -33.80 -1.72 -5.03
CA HIS A 119 -33.33 -0.82 -6.09
C HIS A 119 -31.94 -1.22 -6.60
N VAL A 120 -31.04 -1.70 -5.72
CA VAL A 120 -29.74 -2.25 -6.14
C VAL A 120 -29.93 -3.46 -7.05
N GLN A 121 -30.84 -4.38 -6.72
CA GLN A 121 -31.15 -5.54 -7.56
C GLN A 121 -31.76 -5.15 -8.90
N ALA A 122 -32.57 -4.09 -8.93
CA ALA A 122 -33.18 -3.55 -10.15
C ALA A 122 -32.21 -2.74 -11.02
N GLY A 123 -31.02 -2.40 -10.50
CA GLY A 123 -30.05 -1.52 -11.19
C GLY A 123 -30.41 -0.04 -11.16
N ASP A 124 -31.35 0.36 -10.30
CA ASP A 124 -31.80 1.73 -10.14
C ASP A 124 -30.91 2.48 -9.13
N VAL A 125 -29.77 2.96 -9.63
CA VAL A 125 -28.72 3.58 -8.79
C VAL A 125 -29.19 4.87 -8.11
N PRO A 126 -29.90 5.81 -8.78
CA PRO A 126 -30.37 7.03 -8.11
C PRO A 126 -31.26 6.74 -6.90
N ALA A 127 -32.27 5.88 -7.05
CA ALA A 127 -33.13 5.51 -5.92
C ALA A 127 -32.37 4.72 -4.85
N ALA A 128 -31.42 3.85 -5.24
CA ALA A 128 -30.55 3.16 -4.30
C ALA A 128 -29.69 4.15 -3.48
N ARG A 129 -29.20 5.24 -4.06
CA ARG A 129 -28.44 6.28 -3.33
C ARG A 129 -29.31 6.99 -2.30
N ASP A 130 -30.54 7.36 -2.67
CA ASP A 130 -31.47 8.05 -1.77
C ASP A 130 -31.80 7.18 -0.54
N TRP A 131 -32.02 5.87 -0.74
CA TRP A 131 -32.27 4.94 0.36
C TRP A 131 -31.00 4.55 1.13
N LEU A 132 -29.82 4.54 0.49
CA LEU A 132 -28.56 4.33 1.19
C LEU A 132 -28.27 5.43 2.21
N ALA A 133 -28.75 6.66 1.96
CA ALA A 133 -28.62 7.76 2.90
C ALA A 133 -29.45 7.56 4.18
N VAL A 134 -30.52 6.77 4.13
CA VAL A 134 -31.35 6.39 5.28
C VAL A 134 -30.78 5.13 5.93
N ARG A 135 -29.60 5.26 6.54
CA ARG A 135 -28.93 4.16 7.27
C ARG A 135 -28.31 4.63 8.57
N GLU A 136 -28.01 3.66 9.42
CA GLU A 136 -27.13 3.90 10.56
C GLU A 136 -25.70 3.54 10.18
N PHE A 137 -24.80 4.31 10.74
CA PHE A 137 -23.38 4.12 10.57
C PHE A 137 -22.77 3.55 11.84
N ARG A 138 -21.63 2.87 11.72
CA ARG A 138 -20.76 2.58 12.86
C ARG A 138 -20.43 3.90 13.56
N VAL A 139 -20.49 3.92 14.91
CA VAL A 139 -20.02 5.09 15.65
C VAL A 139 -18.55 5.29 15.30
N ALA A 140 -18.26 6.43 14.67
CA ALA A 140 -16.90 6.79 14.36
C ALA A 140 -16.14 6.93 15.70
N SER A 141 -15.15 6.07 15.91
CA SER A 141 -14.11 6.31 16.90
C SER A 141 -12.97 7.02 16.18
N ARG A 142 -12.08 7.71 16.92
CA ARG A 142 -10.91 8.41 16.37
C ARG A 142 -10.07 7.58 15.39
N LEU A 143 -10.25 6.25 15.40
CA LEU A 143 -9.48 5.26 14.65
C LEU A 143 -10.33 4.24 13.84
N THR A 144 -11.66 4.42 13.73
CA THR A 144 -12.52 3.62 12.85
C THR A 144 -13.14 4.45 11.73
N ARG A 145 -12.95 3.98 10.48
CA ARG A 145 -13.57 4.54 9.28
C ARG A 145 -15.08 4.30 9.27
N LEU A 146 -15.80 5.21 8.64
CA LEU A 146 -17.11 4.95 8.03
C LEU A 146 -16.85 4.24 6.69
N SER A 147 -17.49 3.10 6.46
CA SER A 147 -17.37 2.36 5.20
C SER A 147 -18.03 3.16 4.07
N THR A 148 -17.27 3.38 2.99
CA THR A 148 -17.74 4.00 1.73
C THR A 148 -17.94 2.95 0.64
N ASP A 149 -17.89 1.66 1.00
CA ASP A 149 -17.93 0.54 0.07
C ASP A 149 -19.28 0.44 -0.65
N ALA A 150 -20.40 0.71 0.03
CA ALA A 150 -21.71 0.77 -0.62
C ALA A 150 -21.77 1.90 -1.66
N THR A 151 -21.30 3.10 -1.30
CA THR A 151 -21.30 4.26 -2.20
C THR A 151 -20.43 4.00 -3.44
N THR A 152 -19.22 3.49 -3.22
CA THR A 152 -18.28 3.15 -4.30
C THR A 152 -18.83 2.03 -5.19
N ALA A 153 -19.52 1.04 -4.60
CA ALA A 153 -20.14 -0.03 -5.36
C ALA A 153 -21.31 0.47 -6.21
N LEU A 154 -22.14 1.40 -5.69
CA LEU A 154 -23.21 2.04 -6.47
C LEU A 154 -22.65 2.88 -7.63
N GLU A 155 -21.57 3.63 -7.42
CA GLU A 155 -20.87 4.36 -8.49
C GLU A 155 -20.28 3.41 -9.54
N ALA A 156 -19.70 2.29 -9.12
CA ALA A 156 -19.21 1.27 -10.04
C ALA A 156 -20.35 0.63 -10.84
N LEU A 157 -21.54 0.46 -10.24
CA LEU A 157 -22.73 -0.06 -10.92
C LEU A 157 -23.24 0.93 -11.96
N GLU A 158 -23.32 2.21 -11.62
CA GLU A 158 -23.69 3.29 -12.54
C GLU A 158 -22.71 3.40 -13.73
N ALA A 159 -21.42 3.20 -13.46
CA ALA A 159 -20.37 3.19 -14.48
C ALA A 159 -20.28 1.86 -15.27
N GLY A 160 -21.15 0.88 -15.00
CA GLY A 160 -21.16 -0.42 -15.68
C GLY A 160 -19.95 -1.32 -15.40
N ARG A 161 -19.22 -1.09 -14.30
CA ARG A 161 -18.00 -1.83 -13.92
C ARG A 161 -18.28 -3.06 -13.05
N THR A 162 -19.48 -3.17 -12.48
CA THR A 162 -19.91 -4.28 -11.62
C THR A 162 -21.36 -4.67 -11.94
N THR A 163 -21.78 -5.84 -11.46
CA THR A 163 -23.14 -6.35 -11.63
C THR A 163 -24.04 -5.93 -10.45
N PRO A 164 -25.38 -5.87 -10.61
CA PRO A 164 -26.31 -5.67 -9.49
C PRO A 164 -26.09 -6.67 -8.34
N ALA A 165 -25.77 -7.93 -8.68
CA ALA A 165 -25.55 -8.99 -7.69
C ALA A 165 -24.28 -8.77 -6.85
N ASP A 166 -23.18 -8.33 -7.48
CA ASP A 166 -21.93 -8.06 -6.77
C ASP A 166 -21.99 -6.72 -6.02
N THR A 167 -22.68 -5.73 -6.57
CA THR A 167 -22.99 -4.47 -5.88
C THR A 167 -23.79 -4.72 -4.62
N LEU A 168 -24.82 -5.57 -4.69
CA LEU A 168 -25.62 -5.94 -3.53
C LEU A 168 -24.79 -6.59 -2.41
N LYS A 169 -23.78 -7.40 -2.75
CA LYS A 169 -22.87 -7.98 -1.74
C LYS A 169 -22.08 -6.90 -1.02
N ALA A 170 -21.53 -5.93 -1.76
CA ALA A 170 -20.78 -4.81 -1.17
C ALA A 170 -21.68 -3.91 -0.32
N VAL A 171 -22.87 -3.57 -0.81
CA VAL A 171 -23.88 -2.80 -0.07
C VAL A 171 -24.29 -3.50 1.22
N ARG A 172 -24.59 -4.81 1.16
CA ARG A 172 -24.89 -5.61 2.35
C ARG A 172 -23.71 -5.67 3.32
N SER A 173 -22.50 -5.80 2.82
CA SER A 173 -21.30 -5.84 3.66
C SER A 173 -21.16 -4.57 4.49
N ASP A 174 -21.30 -3.42 3.85
CA ASP A 174 -21.20 -2.10 4.48
C ASP A 174 -22.35 -1.84 5.47
N VAL A 175 -23.60 -1.94 4.99
CA VAL A 175 -24.79 -1.58 5.79
C VAL A 175 -24.96 -2.51 7.00
N LEU A 176 -24.72 -3.82 6.83
CA LEU A 176 -24.84 -4.77 7.94
C LEU A 176 -23.70 -4.65 8.95
N ASP A 177 -22.49 -4.22 8.55
CA ASP A 177 -21.42 -3.91 9.51
C ASP A 177 -21.79 -2.72 10.40
N GLY A 178 -22.40 -1.67 9.82
CA GLY A 178 -22.95 -0.55 10.57
C GLY A 178 -23.97 -0.98 11.63
N TYR A 179 -24.96 -1.79 11.24
CA TYR A 179 -25.97 -2.31 12.19
C TYR A 179 -25.39 -3.26 13.24
N GLN A 180 -24.38 -4.07 12.88
CA GLN A 180 -23.67 -4.92 13.84
C GLN A 180 -22.95 -4.09 14.90
N ALA A 181 -22.30 -3.00 14.50
CA ALA A 181 -21.65 -2.09 15.44
C ALA A 181 -22.68 -1.45 16.40
N ARG A 182 -23.79 -0.93 15.85
CA ARG A 182 -24.87 -0.34 16.65
C ARG A 182 -25.52 -1.32 17.62
N LEU A 183 -25.68 -2.58 17.21
CA LEU A 183 -26.13 -3.65 18.10
C LEU A 183 -25.18 -3.83 19.29
N ASN A 184 -23.88 -3.90 19.02
CA ASN A 184 -22.87 -4.10 20.07
C ASN A 184 -22.84 -2.90 21.04
N ASP A 185 -22.95 -1.67 20.52
CA ASP A 185 -23.01 -0.46 21.35
C ASP A 185 -24.27 -0.46 22.23
N ALA A 186 -25.43 -0.78 21.66
CA ALA A 186 -26.68 -0.86 22.41
C ALA A 186 -26.61 -1.90 23.54
N LEU A 187 -26.01 -3.07 23.30
CA LEU A 187 -25.83 -4.09 24.34
C LEU A 187 -24.86 -3.64 25.44
N ARG A 188 -23.79 -2.91 25.10
CA ARG A 188 -22.84 -2.36 26.08
C ARG A 188 -23.51 -1.28 26.94
N GLU A 189 -24.20 -0.34 26.32
CA GLU A 189 -24.93 0.73 27.03
C GLU A 189 -26.10 0.18 27.85
N LEU A 190 -26.75 -0.89 27.39
CA LEU A 190 -27.75 -1.62 28.18
C LEU A 190 -27.14 -2.19 29.46
N GLN A 191 -25.96 -2.79 29.39
CA GLN A 191 -25.27 -3.32 30.56
C GLN A 191 -24.96 -2.19 31.57
N VAL A 192 -24.34 -1.11 31.09
CA VAL A 192 -23.96 0.04 31.93
C VAL A 192 -25.18 0.72 32.56
N SER A 193 -26.26 0.90 31.80
CA SER A 193 -27.50 1.52 32.28
C SER A 193 -28.21 0.66 33.32
N GLN A 194 -28.17 -0.67 33.21
CA GLN A 194 -28.67 -1.58 34.25
C GLN A 194 -27.88 -1.47 35.55
N GLU A 195 -26.55 -1.51 35.46
CA GLU A 195 -25.66 -1.41 36.63
C GLU A 195 -25.86 -0.07 37.37
N ARG A 196 -26.17 1.00 36.65
CA ARG A 196 -26.44 2.35 37.21
C ARG A 196 -27.91 2.60 37.59
N GLY A 197 -28.82 1.67 37.30
CA GLY A 197 -30.25 1.82 37.60
C GLY A 197 -31.01 2.80 36.70
N PHE A 198 -30.47 3.18 35.53
CA PHE A 198 -31.10 4.09 34.59
C PHE A 198 -32.19 3.40 33.75
N ARG A 199 -33.41 3.33 34.29
CA ARG A 199 -34.53 2.56 33.71
C ARG A 199 -34.93 3.00 32.29
N THR A 200 -35.02 4.31 32.03
CA THR A 200 -35.40 4.85 30.72
C THR A 200 -34.35 4.53 29.66
N LEU A 201 -33.07 4.76 29.98
CA LEU A 201 -31.95 4.44 29.08
C LEU A 201 -31.85 2.93 28.84
N ALA A 202 -32.00 2.10 29.89
CA ALA A 202 -32.01 0.64 29.73
C ALA A 202 -33.16 0.16 28.82
N ALA A 203 -34.36 0.75 28.95
CA ALA A 203 -35.50 0.41 28.09
C ALA A 203 -35.23 0.78 26.61
N GLU A 204 -34.60 1.92 26.37
CA GLU A 204 -34.17 2.33 25.03
C GLU A 204 -33.14 1.37 24.44
N GLN A 205 -32.05 1.12 25.16
CA GLN A 205 -30.94 0.33 24.64
C GLN A 205 -31.33 -1.13 24.40
N ALA A 206 -32.21 -1.70 25.24
CA ALA A 206 -32.82 -3.00 24.99
C ALA A 206 -33.65 -3.03 23.69
N ALA A 207 -34.47 -2.00 23.47
CA ALA A 207 -35.31 -1.90 22.27
C ALA A 207 -34.47 -1.66 21.00
N LEU A 208 -33.44 -0.83 21.07
CA LEU A 208 -32.47 -0.63 19.99
C LEU A 208 -31.74 -1.93 19.66
N ALA A 209 -31.23 -2.65 20.67
CA ALA A 209 -30.54 -3.92 20.46
C ALA A 209 -31.46 -4.96 19.79
N ALA A 210 -32.72 -5.10 20.24
CA ALA A 210 -33.69 -5.97 19.60
C ALA A 210 -33.98 -5.55 18.14
N GLY A 211 -34.12 -4.25 17.89
CA GLY A 211 -34.35 -3.70 16.56
C GLY A 211 -33.19 -3.92 15.59
N TYR A 212 -31.94 -3.66 16.01
CA TYR A 212 -30.76 -3.95 15.21
C TYR A 212 -30.60 -5.44 14.95
N PHE A 213 -30.92 -6.31 15.92
CA PHE A 213 -30.88 -7.75 15.67
C PHE A 213 -31.91 -8.19 14.61
N ARG A 214 -33.10 -7.57 14.52
CA ARG A 214 -34.06 -7.86 13.43
C ARG A 214 -33.46 -7.60 12.05
N LEU A 215 -32.73 -6.49 11.89
CA LEU A 215 -31.99 -6.16 10.66
C LEU A 215 -30.92 -7.20 10.32
N LEU A 216 -30.23 -7.74 11.33
CA LEU A 216 -29.15 -8.73 11.16
C LEU A 216 -29.64 -10.18 11.09
N ARG A 217 -30.91 -10.42 11.43
CA ARG A 217 -31.52 -11.75 11.54
C ARG A 217 -31.33 -12.62 10.29
N PRO A 218 -31.46 -12.12 9.04
CA PRO A 218 -31.21 -12.94 7.86
C PRO A 218 -29.75 -13.43 7.78
N ALA A 219 -28.78 -12.56 8.09
CA ALA A 219 -27.36 -12.93 8.10
C ALA A 219 -27.06 -13.93 9.23
N TYR A 220 -27.65 -13.73 10.41
CA TYR A 220 -27.54 -14.67 11.53
C TYR A 220 -28.12 -16.04 11.19
N ALA A 221 -29.30 -16.09 10.56
CA ALA A 221 -29.93 -17.33 10.12
C ALA A 221 -29.09 -18.07 9.07
N GLY A 222 -28.43 -17.35 8.17
CA GLY A 222 -27.49 -17.93 7.20
C GLY A 222 -26.28 -18.59 7.86
N GLN A 223 -25.77 -18.04 8.97
CA GLN A 223 -24.58 -18.55 9.65
C GLN A 223 -24.87 -19.61 10.73
N ARG A 224 -25.97 -19.45 11.48
CA ARG A 224 -26.27 -20.23 12.68
C ARG A 224 -27.53 -21.08 12.56
N GLY A 225 -28.30 -20.91 11.48
CA GLY A 225 -29.54 -21.64 11.21
C GLY A 225 -30.78 -21.07 11.90
N GLN A 226 -31.96 -21.48 11.42
CA GLN A 226 -33.27 -20.98 11.86
C GLN A 226 -33.57 -21.25 13.35
N ASN A 227 -33.14 -22.40 13.87
CA ASN A 227 -33.39 -22.78 15.27
C ASN A 227 -32.62 -21.89 16.25
N ALA A 228 -31.34 -21.60 15.97
CA ALA A 228 -30.55 -20.68 16.78
C ALA A 228 -31.11 -19.25 16.71
N THR A 229 -31.50 -18.83 15.51
CA THR A 229 -32.14 -17.53 15.27
C THR A 229 -33.40 -17.36 16.09
N THR A 230 -34.30 -18.35 16.08
CA THR A 230 -35.56 -18.30 16.84
C THR A 230 -35.31 -18.22 18.35
N ARG A 231 -34.35 -18.98 18.88
CA ARG A 231 -33.98 -18.91 20.29
C ARG A 231 -33.42 -17.53 20.67
N LEU A 232 -32.52 -17.00 19.85
CA LEU A 232 -31.91 -15.71 20.10
C LEU A 232 -32.92 -14.56 19.98
N SER A 233 -33.84 -14.61 19.01
CA SER A 233 -34.95 -13.64 18.88
C SER A 233 -35.80 -13.56 20.15
N ARG A 234 -36.14 -14.69 20.77
CA ARG A 234 -36.87 -14.69 22.07
C ARG A 234 -36.03 -14.07 23.18
N ALA A 235 -34.74 -14.38 23.24
CA ALA A 235 -33.85 -13.78 24.25
C ALA A 235 -33.75 -12.24 24.09
N PHE A 236 -33.86 -11.70 22.87
CA PHE A 236 -33.96 -10.25 22.65
C PHE A 236 -35.28 -9.65 23.15
N GLU A 237 -36.40 -10.38 23.06
CA GLU A 237 -37.70 -9.96 23.61
C GLU A 237 -37.68 -9.92 25.14
N ASP A 238 -36.87 -10.77 25.77
CA ASP A 238 -36.69 -10.88 27.23
C ASP A 238 -35.63 -9.92 27.80
N LEU A 239 -35.07 -8.99 27.00
CA LEU A 239 -34.17 -7.96 27.52
C LEU A 239 -34.94 -6.99 28.45
N PRO A 240 -34.31 -6.51 29.55
CA PRO A 240 -32.90 -6.63 29.93
C PRO A 240 -32.46 -7.98 30.56
N ALA A 241 -33.40 -8.80 31.03
CA ALA A 241 -33.11 -9.96 31.89
C ALA A 241 -32.28 -11.05 31.20
N ALA A 242 -32.43 -11.19 29.88
CA ALA A 242 -31.73 -12.19 29.08
C ALA A 242 -30.40 -11.73 28.46
N LEU A 243 -29.80 -10.62 28.95
CA LEU A 243 -28.57 -10.06 28.39
C LEU A 243 -27.41 -11.06 28.29
N PRO A 244 -27.10 -11.90 29.30
CA PRO A 244 -26.04 -12.91 29.19
C PRO A 244 -26.30 -13.94 28.09
N GLN A 245 -27.56 -14.36 27.92
CA GLN A 245 -27.96 -15.30 26.87
C GLN A 245 -27.82 -14.67 25.47
N VAL A 246 -28.16 -13.38 25.35
CA VAL A 246 -27.97 -12.62 24.10
C VAL A 246 -26.49 -12.50 23.75
N GLN A 247 -25.64 -12.11 24.70
CA GLN A 247 -24.20 -11.99 24.50
C GLN A 247 -23.57 -13.33 24.10
N ALA A 248 -23.94 -14.43 24.77
CA ALA A 248 -23.48 -15.77 24.42
C ALA A 248 -23.97 -16.22 23.03
N GLY A 249 -25.22 -15.88 22.66
CA GLY A 249 -25.79 -16.23 21.37
C GLY A 249 -25.17 -15.49 20.18
N LEU A 250 -24.61 -14.30 20.42
CA LEU A 250 -23.92 -13.49 19.42
C LEU A 250 -22.41 -13.78 19.31
N GLU A 251 -21.86 -14.63 20.18
CA GLU A 251 -20.43 -14.85 20.20
C GLU A 251 -19.92 -15.43 18.87
N GLY A 252 -18.96 -14.74 18.24
CA GLY A 252 -18.40 -15.11 16.94
C GLY A 252 -19.37 -14.89 15.76
N PHE A 253 -20.48 -14.20 15.94
CA PHE A 253 -21.36 -13.78 14.84
C PHE A 253 -20.83 -12.48 14.22
N ARG A 254 -20.86 -12.41 12.89
CA ARG A 254 -20.61 -11.17 12.16
C ARG A 254 -21.48 -11.11 10.92
N ALA A 255 -22.35 -10.11 10.81
CA ALA A 255 -23.28 -10.02 9.70
C ALA A 255 -22.62 -9.86 8.32
N ALA A 256 -21.48 -9.17 8.25
CA ALA A 256 -20.69 -8.98 7.04
C ALA A 256 -19.27 -9.57 7.23
N PRO A 257 -18.92 -10.71 6.61
CA PRO A 257 -17.59 -11.27 6.72
C PRO A 257 -16.57 -10.37 6.01
N LEU A 258 -15.45 -10.06 6.69
CA LEU A 258 -14.36 -9.28 6.08
C LEU A 258 -13.81 -9.99 4.84
N SER A 259 -13.47 -9.20 3.83
CA SER A 259 -12.64 -9.64 2.71
C SER A 259 -11.21 -9.96 3.18
N GLU A 260 -10.47 -10.75 2.41
CA GLU A 260 -9.06 -11.06 2.73
C GLU A 260 -8.19 -9.80 2.80
N ARG A 261 -8.48 -8.77 1.99
CA ARG A 261 -7.76 -7.49 2.03
C ARG A 261 -8.01 -6.74 3.34
N GLU A 262 -9.25 -6.73 3.83
CA GLU A 262 -9.59 -6.06 5.08
C GLU A 262 -9.02 -6.81 6.28
N LYS A 263 -9.02 -8.15 6.27
CA LYS A 263 -8.36 -8.96 7.30
C LYS A 263 -6.87 -8.61 7.39
N SER A 264 -6.17 -8.60 6.26
CA SER A 264 -4.75 -8.20 6.19
C SER A 264 -4.53 -6.74 6.58
N GLY A 265 -5.42 -5.83 6.16
CA GLY A 265 -5.35 -4.41 6.51
C GLY A 265 -5.50 -4.15 8.01
N ARG A 266 -6.47 -4.79 8.67
CA ARG A 266 -6.69 -4.70 10.12
C ARG A 266 -5.57 -5.37 10.92
N ALA A 267 -5.08 -6.51 10.45
CA ALA A 267 -3.90 -7.15 11.04
C ALA A 267 -2.65 -6.25 10.94
N ALA A 268 -2.43 -5.62 9.79
CA ALA A 268 -1.34 -4.66 9.60
C ALA A 268 -1.51 -3.43 10.50
N GLN A 269 -2.71 -2.86 10.60
CA GLN A 269 -3.02 -1.70 11.44
C GLN A 269 -2.74 -1.99 12.92
N LEU A 270 -3.18 -3.13 13.44
CA LEU A 270 -2.86 -3.61 14.79
C LEU A 270 -1.35 -3.68 15.02
N LEU A 271 -0.62 -4.33 14.11
CA LEU A 271 0.82 -4.55 14.24
C LEU A 271 1.66 -3.28 14.04
N ARG A 272 1.10 -2.25 13.38
CA ARG A 272 1.73 -0.92 13.20
C ARG A 272 1.49 0.00 14.38
N TYR A 273 0.26 0.05 14.91
CA TYR A 273 -0.07 0.96 16.00
C TYR A 273 0.46 0.51 17.36
N LEU A 274 0.49 -0.78 17.66
CA LEU A 274 0.97 -1.28 18.95
C LEU A 274 2.40 -0.80 19.31
N PRO A 275 3.40 -0.86 18.41
CA PRO A 275 4.72 -0.31 18.68
C PRO A 275 4.70 1.18 19.07
N LEU A 276 3.88 1.99 18.38
CA LEU A 276 3.81 3.45 18.57
C LEU A 276 3.32 3.83 19.96
N VAL A 277 2.45 3.01 20.57
CA VAL A 277 2.01 3.19 21.97
C VAL A 277 3.21 3.33 22.92
N SER A 278 4.23 2.48 22.76
CA SER A 278 5.42 2.52 23.63
C SER A 278 6.37 3.68 23.31
N VAL A 279 6.40 4.11 22.05
CA VAL A 279 7.25 5.21 21.57
C VAL A 279 6.73 6.53 22.11
N GLU A 280 5.46 6.86 21.85
CA GLU A 280 4.86 8.13 22.28
C GLU A 280 4.74 8.20 23.80
N TYR A 281 4.39 7.09 24.45
CA TYR A 281 4.38 7.06 25.91
C TYR A 281 5.77 7.33 26.51
N GLY A 282 6.83 6.80 25.88
CA GLY A 282 8.21 7.04 26.30
C GLY A 282 8.69 8.49 26.10
N ARG A 283 8.12 9.21 25.13
CA ARG A 283 8.35 10.66 24.94
C ARG A 283 7.59 11.50 25.95
N GLY A 284 6.40 11.04 26.33
CA GLY A 284 5.52 11.69 27.30
C GLY A 284 5.92 11.50 28.76
N VAL A 285 6.55 10.39 29.11
CA VAL A 285 6.80 9.99 30.51
C VAL A 285 8.29 9.78 30.76
N LYS A 286 8.82 10.40 31.82
CA LYS A 286 10.20 10.16 32.28
C LYS A 286 10.20 9.42 33.60
N ALA A 287 11.13 8.48 33.73
CA ALA A 287 11.41 7.83 35.01
C ALA A 287 12.36 8.71 35.83
N ASP A 288 11.99 8.96 37.08
CA ASP A 288 12.86 9.54 38.10
C ASP A 288 13.10 8.46 39.18
N GLY A 289 14.20 8.50 39.93
CA GLY A 289 14.61 7.44 40.86
C GLY A 289 13.56 7.02 41.91
N ALA A 290 12.46 7.77 42.07
CA ALA A 290 11.34 7.47 42.96
C ALA A 290 10.02 7.05 42.25
N GLY A 291 9.95 7.08 40.90
CA GLY A 291 8.71 6.78 40.15
C GLY A 291 8.75 7.18 38.67
N ALA A 292 7.60 7.31 38.03
CA ALA A 292 7.49 7.89 36.68
C ALA A 292 6.57 9.11 36.73
N VAL A 293 6.89 10.13 35.92
CA VAL A 293 6.12 11.37 35.87
C VAL A 293 5.79 11.70 34.42
N VAL A 294 4.55 12.13 34.19
CA VAL A 294 4.12 12.66 32.89
C VAL A 294 4.76 14.03 32.69
N THR A 295 5.63 14.13 31.69
CA THR A 295 6.33 15.37 31.32
C THR A 295 5.69 16.07 30.12
N GLN A 296 5.03 15.31 29.23
CA GLN A 296 4.31 15.84 28.08
C GLN A 296 2.99 15.09 27.93
N GLU A 297 1.89 15.74 28.29
CA GLU A 297 0.55 15.13 28.24
C GLU A 297 0.08 14.83 26.81
N VAL A 298 0.54 15.62 25.83
CA VAL A 298 0.20 15.46 24.40
C VAL A 298 0.66 14.09 23.91
N GLU A 299 1.92 13.75 24.14
CA GLU A 299 2.54 12.47 23.76
C GLU A 299 1.84 11.26 24.42
N VAL A 300 1.38 11.41 25.68
CA VAL A 300 0.62 10.37 26.37
C VAL A 300 -0.77 10.20 25.75
N ASN A 301 -1.41 11.29 25.33
CA ASN A 301 -2.68 11.23 24.60
C ASN A 301 -2.53 10.62 23.21
N GLU A 302 -1.39 10.80 22.54
CA GLU A 302 -1.07 10.14 21.28
C GLU A 302 -0.88 8.63 21.47
N ALA A 303 -0.17 8.20 22.52
CA ALA A 303 -0.04 6.79 22.88
C ALA A 303 -1.41 6.13 23.10
N ARG A 304 -2.31 6.80 23.82
CA ARG A 304 -3.70 6.34 24.03
C ARG A 304 -4.47 6.26 22.72
N THR A 305 -4.24 7.21 21.82
CA THR A 305 -4.86 7.23 20.50
C THR A 305 -4.40 5.99 19.73
N PHE A 306 -3.11 5.76 19.53
CA PHE A 306 -2.62 4.56 18.86
C PHE A 306 -3.16 3.25 19.45
N LEU A 307 -3.26 3.16 20.79
CA LEU A 307 -3.82 1.99 21.44
C LEU A 307 -5.30 1.76 21.11
N ALA A 308 -6.11 2.82 21.08
CA ALA A 308 -7.52 2.72 20.72
C ALA A 308 -7.70 2.19 19.28
N GLY A 309 -6.81 2.56 18.36
CA GLY A 309 -6.85 2.05 16.99
C GLY A 309 -6.41 0.60 16.88
N ALA A 310 -5.42 0.20 17.68
CA ALA A 310 -5.02 -1.19 17.80
C ALA A 310 -6.18 -2.05 18.34
N GLN A 311 -6.87 -1.59 19.38
CA GLN A 311 -8.05 -2.24 19.94
C GLN A 311 -9.18 -2.37 18.91
N ALA A 312 -9.48 -1.30 18.17
CA ALA A 312 -10.52 -1.32 17.15
C ALA A 312 -10.18 -2.28 16.00
N ALA A 313 -8.94 -2.21 15.49
CA ALA A 313 -8.49 -3.10 14.42
C ALA A 313 -8.49 -4.57 14.86
N PHE A 314 -8.10 -4.85 16.10
CA PHE A 314 -8.15 -6.20 16.64
C PHE A 314 -9.57 -6.69 16.87
N ALA A 315 -10.47 -5.86 17.40
CA ALA A 315 -11.86 -6.23 17.64
C ALA A 315 -12.57 -6.67 16.34
N ASP A 316 -12.23 -6.06 15.20
CA ASP A 316 -12.73 -6.48 13.89
C ASP A 316 -12.25 -7.89 13.51
N ILE A 317 -11.03 -8.30 13.83
CA ILE A 317 -10.47 -9.58 13.37
C ILE A 317 -10.48 -10.69 14.44
N ALA A 318 -10.66 -10.35 15.71
CA ALA A 318 -10.66 -11.29 16.84
C ALA A 318 -11.67 -12.42 16.69
N PRO A 319 -12.92 -12.19 16.24
CA PRO A 319 -13.90 -13.28 16.02
C PRO A 319 -13.51 -14.26 14.90
N LEU A 320 -12.59 -13.86 14.02
CA LEU A 320 -12.13 -14.65 12.88
C LEU A 320 -10.89 -15.47 13.19
N LEU A 321 -10.31 -15.31 14.38
CA LEU A 321 -9.13 -16.06 14.79
C LEU A 321 -9.48 -17.53 15.01
N PRO A 322 -8.56 -18.45 14.63
CA PRO A 322 -8.80 -19.88 14.80
C PRO A 322 -8.85 -20.31 16.28
N ASP A 323 -8.18 -19.57 17.16
CA ASP A 323 -8.20 -19.80 18.62
C ASP A 323 -8.99 -18.69 19.33
N ALA A 324 -10.23 -19.01 19.71
CA ALA A 324 -11.12 -18.09 20.42
C ALA A 324 -10.63 -17.76 21.85
N ALA A 325 -9.91 -18.67 22.53
CA ALA A 325 -9.38 -18.41 23.86
C ALA A 325 -8.23 -17.39 23.78
N GLN A 326 -7.36 -17.54 22.78
CA GLN A 326 -6.29 -16.58 22.51
C GLN A 326 -6.84 -15.21 22.09
N ALA A 327 -7.90 -15.18 21.28
CA ALA A 327 -8.59 -13.95 20.88
C ALA A 327 -9.17 -13.19 22.09
N ARG A 328 -9.85 -13.91 22.99
CA ARG A 328 -10.38 -13.34 24.24
C ARG A 328 -9.26 -12.83 25.14
N ALA A 329 -8.17 -13.59 25.31
CA ALA A 329 -7.03 -13.17 26.13
C ALA A 329 -6.38 -11.88 25.61
N LEU A 330 -6.14 -11.77 24.30
CA LEU A 330 -5.61 -10.55 23.68
C LEU A 330 -6.56 -9.36 23.81
N THR A 331 -7.87 -9.59 23.74
CA THR A 331 -8.88 -8.54 23.95
C THR A 331 -8.77 -7.96 25.37
N VAL A 332 -8.63 -8.84 26.37
CA VAL A 332 -8.42 -8.45 27.77
C VAL A 332 -7.10 -7.71 27.94
N ASP A 333 -6.00 -8.25 27.42
CA ASP A 333 -4.66 -7.62 27.56
C ASP A 333 -4.62 -6.21 26.95
N LEU A 334 -5.27 -6.00 25.80
CA LEU A 334 -5.37 -4.70 25.15
C LEU A 334 -6.25 -3.73 25.96
N ALA A 335 -7.33 -4.21 26.57
CA ALA A 335 -8.20 -3.41 27.44
C ALA A 335 -7.47 -3.00 28.73
N ASP A 336 -6.71 -3.91 29.34
CA ASP A 336 -5.90 -3.66 30.53
C ASP A 336 -4.85 -2.58 30.27
N LEU A 337 -4.17 -2.64 29.13
CA LEU A 337 -3.23 -1.58 28.72
C LEU A 337 -3.96 -0.23 28.55
N GLY A 338 -5.19 -0.24 28.03
CA GLY A 338 -6.03 0.96 27.91
C GLY A 338 -6.39 1.55 29.26
N HIS A 339 -6.70 0.71 30.25
CA HIS A 339 -6.97 1.13 31.62
C HIS A 339 -5.74 1.76 32.28
N GLN A 340 -4.55 1.17 32.10
CA GLN A 340 -3.29 1.70 32.61
C GLN A 340 -2.95 3.09 32.04
N LEU A 341 -3.30 3.34 30.78
CA LEU A 341 -3.07 4.62 30.12
C LEU A 341 -4.23 5.62 30.32
N SER A 342 -5.23 5.31 31.15
CA SER A 342 -6.35 6.22 31.39
C SER A 342 -5.92 7.42 32.25
N ALA A 343 -6.56 8.58 32.02
CA ALA A 343 -6.20 9.82 32.72
C ALA A 343 -6.34 9.70 34.25
N ALA A 344 -7.37 9.01 34.73
CA ALA A 344 -7.57 8.76 36.15
C ALA A 344 -6.43 7.89 36.74
N GLN A 345 -6.05 6.82 36.03
CA GLN A 345 -4.97 5.95 36.49
C GLN A 345 -3.63 6.66 36.50
N LEU A 346 -3.33 7.48 35.48
CA LEU A 346 -2.09 8.22 35.36
C LEU A 346 -1.96 9.35 36.40
N ALA A 347 -3.06 9.83 36.97
CA ALA A 347 -3.03 10.77 38.09
C ALA A 347 -2.64 10.10 39.42
N GLU A 348 -2.87 8.79 39.54
CA GLU A 348 -2.62 8.02 40.78
C GLU A 348 -1.31 7.21 40.71
N THR A 349 -1.10 6.48 39.61
CA THR A 349 0.05 5.60 39.39
C THR A 349 0.50 5.64 37.93
N VAL A 350 1.74 6.07 37.69
CA VAL A 350 2.30 6.18 36.33
C VAL A 350 3.21 4.99 36.05
N PRO A 351 2.89 4.12 35.07
CA PRO A 351 3.80 3.07 34.63
C PRO A 351 5.13 3.63 34.11
N THR A 352 6.25 2.98 34.43
CA THR A 352 7.53 3.40 33.83
C THR A 352 7.57 3.06 32.33
N PRO A 353 8.25 3.88 31.50
CA PRO A 353 8.39 3.59 30.06
C PRO A 353 8.98 2.20 29.77
N ALA A 354 9.92 1.73 30.61
CA ALA A 354 10.53 0.42 30.47
C ALA A 354 9.53 -0.72 30.71
N THR A 355 8.69 -0.62 31.74
CA THR A 355 7.64 -1.60 32.04
C THR A 355 6.60 -1.64 30.92
N LEU A 356 6.13 -0.47 30.48
CA LEU A 356 5.12 -0.38 29.42
C LEU A 356 5.66 -0.93 28.10
N ASN A 357 6.89 -0.58 27.70
CA ASN A 357 7.53 -1.11 26.50
C ASN A 357 7.68 -2.64 26.55
N LYS A 358 8.03 -3.20 27.71
CA LYS A 358 8.09 -4.66 27.89
C LYS A 358 6.72 -5.32 27.69
N GLN A 359 5.66 -4.73 28.24
CA GLN A 359 4.28 -5.22 28.07
C GLN A 359 3.80 -5.13 26.62
N VAL A 360 4.03 -3.98 25.97
CA VAL A 360 3.69 -3.75 24.54
C VAL A 360 4.44 -4.75 23.65
N LYS A 361 5.73 -5.01 23.88
CA LYS A 361 6.48 -6.03 23.13
C LYS A 361 5.91 -7.44 23.31
N ALA A 362 5.50 -7.80 24.53
CA ALA A 362 4.87 -9.09 24.80
C ALA A 362 3.50 -9.21 24.09
N LEU A 363 2.71 -8.13 24.10
CA LEU A 363 1.45 -8.02 23.36
C LEU A 363 1.65 -8.19 21.85
N ILE A 364 2.64 -7.51 21.26
CA ILE A 364 2.98 -7.65 19.83
C ILE A 364 3.36 -9.10 19.50
N ALA A 365 4.17 -9.74 20.35
CA ALA A 365 4.56 -11.14 20.15
C ALA A 365 3.35 -12.09 20.19
N ARG A 366 2.44 -11.91 21.15
CA ARG A 366 1.20 -12.69 21.22
C ARG A 366 0.27 -12.42 20.04
N ALA A 367 0.11 -11.16 19.63
CA ALA A 367 -0.70 -10.78 18.47
C ALA A 367 -0.16 -11.43 17.18
N ARG A 368 1.15 -11.37 16.93
CA ARG A 368 1.78 -12.05 15.78
C ARG A 368 1.62 -13.57 15.80
N ALA A 369 1.64 -14.17 16.98
CA ALA A 369 1.43 -15.61 17.14
C ALA A 369 -0.04 -16.02 16.91
N ALA A 370 -0.99 -15.15 17.27
CA ALA A 370 -2.42 -15.39 17.09
C ALA A 370 -2.88 -15.18 15.64
N LEU A 371 -2.31 -14.19 14.95
CA LEU A 371 -2.72 -13.81 13.59
C LEU A 371 -2.27 -14.86 12.55
N PRO A 372 -3.16 -15.29 11.63
CA PRO A 372 -2.77 -16.12 10.49
C PRO A 372 -1.65 -15.49 9.64
N ALA A 373 -0.72 -16.32 9.15
CA ALA A 373 0.43 -15.86 8.37
C ALA A 373 0.03 -15.12 7.08
N ASP A 374 -1.10 -15.48 6.48
CA ASP A 374 -1.61 -14.85 5.27
C ASP A 374 -2.07 -13.41 5.49
N TRP A 375 -2.52 -13.06 6.70
CA TRP A 375 -2.93 -11.69 7.04
C TRP A 375 -1.73 -10.78 7.37
N GLN A 376 -0.54 -11.38 7.56
CA GLN A 376 0.69 -10.66 7.89
C GLN A 376 1.53 -10.32 6.65
N LYS A 377 1.09 -10.70 5.44
CA LYS A 377 1.79 -10.40 4.18
C LYS A 377 1.63 -8.92 3.85
N ALA A 378 2.74 -8.17 3.87
CA ALA A 378 2.77 -6.77 3.47
C ALA A 378 2.75 -6.63 1.94
N ASP A 379 1.85 -5.80 1.42
CA ASP A 379 1.85 -5.37 0.01
C ASP A 379 2.65 -4.07 -0.10
N ALA A 380 3.93 -4.18 -0.41
CA ALA A 380 4.91 -3.08 -0.34
C ALA A 380 4.89 -2.12 -1.56
N GLY A 381 3.83 -2.15 -2.37
CA GLY A 381 3.80 -1.50 -3.68
C GLY A 381 2.92 -0.25 -3.83
N ALA A 382 2.26 0.24 -2.77
CA ALA A 382 1.18 1.23 -2.92
C ALA A 382 1.21 2.41 -1.91
N ASP A 383 2.33 2.75 -1.28
CA ASP A 383 2.29 3.63 -0.09
C ASP A 383 2.00 5.12 -0.40
N LEU A 384 2.59 5.75 -1.43
CA LEU A 384 2.41 7.20 -1.65
C LEU A 384 1.05 7.57 -2.24
N ASP A 385 0.50 6.76 -3.15
CA ASP A 385 -0.81 7.02 -3.75
C ASP A 385 -1.95 6.68 -2.77
N VAL A 386 -1.76 5.66 -1.92
CA VAL A 386 -2.68 5.39 -0.82
C VAL A 386 -2.61 6.51 0.22
N VAL A 387 -1.42 7.00 0.58
CA VAL A 387 -1.28 8.19 1.44
C VAL A 387 -1.97 9.41 0.83
N ARG A 388 -1.77 9.68 -0.47
CA ARG A 388 -2.46 10.79 -1.16
C ARG A 388 -3.98 10.64 -1.07
N THR A 389 -4.48 9.43 -1.31
CA THR A 389 -5.91 9.10 -1.18
C THR A 389 -6.42 9.31 0.25
N GLN A 390 -5.63 8.94 1.27
CA GLN A 390 -5.99 9.18 2.67
C GLN A 390 -5.97 10.68 3.00
N LEU A 391 -4.99 11.45 2.51
CA LEU A 391 -4.96 12.90 2.73
C LEU A 391 -6.11 13.62 2.02
N ASP A 392 -6.58 13.12 0.87
CA ASP A 392 -7.79 13.63 0.22
C ASP A 392 -9.05 13.31 1.05
N ALA A 393 -9.08 12.12 1.67
CA ALA A 393 -10.15 11.74 2.59
C ALA A 393 -10.19 12.65 3.85
N VAL A 394 -9.07 13.21 4.31
CA VAL A 394 -9.06 14.21 5.40
C VAL A 394 -9.87 15.45 5.02
N VAL A 395 -9.65 15.97 3.80
CA VAL A 395 -10.33 17.18 3.32
C VAL A 395 -11.81 16.91 3.07
N ALA A 396 -12.14 15.75 2.47
CA ALA A 396 -13.53 15.35 2.24
C ALA A 396 -14.30 15.15 3.55
N ALA A 397 -13.66 14.56 4.56
CA ALA A 397 -14.24 14.41 5.89
C ALA A 397 -14.45 15.77 6.59
N ALA A 398 -13.49 16.69 6.49
CA ALA A 398 -13.66 18.06 7.00
C ALA A 398 -14.80 18.82 6.30
N GLN A 399 -15.01 18.59 5.00
CA GLN A 399 -16.16 19.13 4.23
C GLN A 399 -17.50 18.63 4.74
N ALA A 400 -17.56 17.36 5.13
CA ALA A 400 -18.75 16.75 5.72
C ALA A 400 -18.93 17.08 7.22
N ALA A 401 -18.05 17.92 7.80
CA ALA A 401 -17.95 18.18 9.24
C ALA A 401 -17.75 16.90 10.09
N ASP A 402 -17.17 15.86 9.48
CA ASP A 402 -16.83 14.60 10.13
C ASP A 402 -15.36 14.62 10.60
N TRP A 403 -15.15 15.26 11.74
CA TRP A 403 -13.83 15.44 12.36
C TRP A 403 -13.16 14.12 12.75
N THR A 404 -13.96 13.08 12.96
CA THR A 404 -13.45 11.77 13.35
C THR A 404 -12.88 11.04 12.13
N ALA A 405 -13.58 11.08 10.99
CA ALA A 405 -13.03 10.56 9.73
C ALA A 405 -11.81 11.35 9.24
N ALA A 406 -11.79 12.67 9.49
CA ALA A 406 -10.63 13.50 9.18
C ALA A 406 -9.38 13.08 9.97
N GLU A 407 -9.52 12.81 11.27
CA GLU A 407 -8.41 12.39 12.13
C GLU A 407 -7.91 10.98 11.79
N ASN A 408 -8.83 10.07 11.51
CA ASN A 408 -8.55 8.73 11.02
C ASN A 408 -7.69 8.72 9.76
N ALA A 409 -8.15 9.44 8.74
CA ALA A 409 -7.48 9.50 7.45
C ALA A 409 -6.10 10.16 7.58
N ARG A 410 -5.95 11.13 8.48
CA ARG A 410 -4.67 11.75 8.83
C ARG A 410 -3.71 10.76 9.48
N LEU A 411 -4.18 9.98 10.46
CA LEU A 411 -3.39 8.97 11.16
C LEU A 411 -3.04 7.77 10.27
N ASP A 412 -3.95 7.36 9.39
CA ASP A 412 -3.70 6.35 8.36
C ASP A 412 -2.62 6.84 7.39
N ALA A 413 -2.74 8.08 6.89
CA ALA A 413 -1.72 8.72 6.06
C ALA A 413 -0.36 8.78 6.79
N TYR A 414 -0.35 9.19 8.06
CA TYR A 414 0.86 9.26 8.87
C TYR A 414 1.50 7.87 9.08
N SER A 415 0.71 6.87 9.45
CA SER A 415 1.24 5.52 9.71
C SER A 415 1.84 4.86 8.45
N LEU A 416 1.26 5.13 7.28
CA LEU A 416 1.79 4.69 6.00
C LEU A 416 3.10 5.43 5.67
N LEU A 417 3.18 6.72 5.96
CA LEU A 417 4.40 7.52 5.82
C LEU A 417 5.50 7.03 6.76
N GLU A 418 5.21 6.81 8.05
CA GLU A 418 6.16 6.39 9.07
C GLU A 418 6.73 4.98 8.79
N SER A 419 5.92 4.09 8.19
CA SER A 419 6.29 2.69 7.95
C SER A 419 7.39 2.45 6.90
N GLY A 420 7.91 3.51 6.27
CA GLY A 420 9.10 3.43 5.41
C GLY A 420 9.51 4.74 4.75
N THR A 421 8.57 5.60 4.39
CA THR A 421 8.83 6.85 3.64
C THR A 421 9.49 7.92 4.52
N GLU A 422 9.01 8.11 5.75
CA GLU A 422 9.48 9.14 6.68
C GLU A 422 10.88 8.83 7.23
N ALA A 423 11.13 7.56 7.61
CA ALA A 423 12.44 7.10 8.04
C ALA A 423 13.51 7.31 6.94
N ARG A 424 13.11 7.15 5.67
CA ARG A 424 13.97 7.44 4.52
C ARG A 424 14.18 8.95 4.37
N ILE A 425 13.15 9.80 4.35
CA ILE A 425 13.30 11.27 4.25
C ILE A 425 14.14 11.83 5.40
N ALA A 426 13.97 11.33 6.62
CA ALA A 426 14.72 11.76 7.80
C ALA A 426 16.24 11.73 7.61
N VAL A 427 16.73 10.80 6.80
CA VAL A 427 18.16 10.60 6.51
C VAL A 427 18.65 11.53 5.39
N PHE A 428 17.83 11.78 4.36
CA PHE A 428 18.24 12.56 3.18
C PHE A 428 17.90 14.04 3.24
N ASN A 429 16.83 14.40 3.96
CA ASN A 429 16.41 15.78 4.13
C ASN A 429 15.61 15.95 5.44
N PRO A 430 16.30 16.19 6.57
CA PRO A 430 15.67 16.39 7.88
C PRO A 430 14.66 17.55 7.90
N ASP A 431 14.90 18.61 7.14
CA ASP A 431 14.00 19.77 7.07
C ASP A 431 12.67 19.42 6.39
N LEU A 432 12.71 18.57 5.35
CA LEU A 432 11.51 18.06 4.66
C LEU A 432 10.70 17.11 5.56
N LYS A 433 11.37 16.30 6.40
CA LYS A 433 10.70 15.48 7.42
C LYS A 433 9.96 16.38 8.41
N VAL A 434 10.64 17.37 8.99
CA VAL A 434 10.04 18.30 9.95
C VAL A 434 8.88 19.07 9.32
N ARG A 435 9.02 19.48 8.05
CA ARG A 435 7.92 20.14 7.32
C ARG A 435 6.73 19.21 7.11
N LEU A 436 6.95 17.95 6.73
CA LEU A 436 5.90 16.95 6.57
C LEU A 436 5.19 16.67 7.91
N GLU A 437 5.94 16.49 9.00
CA GLU A 437 5.41 16.32 10.36
C GLU A 437 4.60 17.53 10.79
N ASN A 438 5.10 18.75 10.58
CA ASN A 438 4.38 19.97 10.92
C ASN A 438 3.06 20.09 10.17
N LEU A 439 3.03 19.77 8.87
CA LEU A 439 1.82 19.81 8.06
C LEU A 439 0.79 18.74 8.47
N ILE A 440 1.23 17.58 8.95
CA ILE A 440 0.36 16.50 9.44
C ILE A 440 -0.13 16.77 10.87
N TRP A 441 0.70 17.39 11.72
CA TRP A 441 0.41 17.58 13.14
C TRP A 441 -0.04 19.00 13.45
N ASN A 442 0.83 19.79 14.08
CA ASN A 442 0.48 21.04 14.75
C ASN A 442 1.26 22.24 14.20
N GLY A 443 1.72 22.18 12.95
CA GLY A 443 2.38 23.29 12.27
C GLY A 443 1.55 24.57 12.34
N GLN A 444 2.20 25.73 12.26
CA GLN A 444 1.52 27.03 12.40
C GLN A 444 1.37 27.80 11.08
N GLN A 445 2.21 27.52 10.08
CA GLN A 445 2.16 28.17 8.77
C GLN A 445 2.50 27.17 7.66
N PRO A 446 1.49 26.58 6.99
CA PRO A 446 0.06 26.60 7.33
C PRO A 446 -0.22 25.76 8.58
N ARG A 447 -1.45 25.87 9.11
CA ARG A 447 -1.85 25.08 10.26
C ARG A 447 -1.87 23.59 9.91
N GLY A 448 -1.22 22.77 10.74
CA GLY A 448 -1.17 21.32 10.53
C GLY A 448 -2.55 20.66 10.59
N LEU A 449 -2.72 19.52 9.93
CA LEU A 449 -4.00 18.83 9.83
C LEU A 449 -4.57 18.47 11.21
N ALA A 450 -3.77 18.00 12.16
CA ALA A 450 -4.25 17.69 13.52
C ALA A 450 -4.78 18.94 14.23
N ALA A 451 -4.07 20.07 14.12
CA ALA A 451 -4.50 21.35 14.69
C ALA A 451 -5.79 21.88 14.02
N LEU A 452 -5.93 21.72 12.70
CA LEU A 452 -7.14 22.11 11.96
C LEU A 452 -8.36 21.27 12.38
N ILE A 453 -8.17 19.97 12.57
CA ILE A 453 -9.22 19.04 13.03
C ILE A 453 -9.65 19.40 14.46
N GLN A 454 -8.69 19.64 15.35
CA GLN A 454 -8.98 20.03 16.73
C GLN A 454 -9.72 21.37 16.80
N ALA A 455 -9.35 22.33 15.96
CA ALA A 455 -9.97 23.64 15.89
C ALA A 455 -11.32 23.66 15.13
N LYS A 456 -11.72 22.54 14.50
CA LYS A 456 -12.88 22.46 13.60
C LYS A 456 -12.88 23.59 12.55
N ALA A 457 -11.70 23.82 11.98
CA ALA A 457 -11.42 24.96 11.10
C ALA A 457 -12.22 24.89 9.79
N ALA A 458 -12.25 26.01 9.05
CA ALA A 458 -12.96 26.06 7.78
C ALA A 458 -12.28 25.17 6.73
N VAL A 459 -13.08 24.56 5.84
CA VAL A 459 -12.60 23.67 4.76
C VAL A 459 -11.49 24.30 3.91
N GLY A 460 -11.53 25.61 3.69
CA GLY A 460 -10.51 26.32 2.93
C GLY A 460 -9.10 26.19 3.54
N GLU A 461 -8.99 26.11 4.86
CA GLU A 461 -7.71 25.90 5.55
C GLU A 461 -7.20 24.45 5.35
N PHE A 462 -8.10 23.46 5.38
CA PHE A 462 -7.77 22.07 5.06
C PHE A 462 -7.27 21.91 3.62
N GLN A 463 -7.93 22.58 2.67
CA GLN A 463 -7.51 22.58 1.26
C GLN A 463 -6.14 23.23 1.08
N ALA A 464 -5.85 24.31 1.81
CA ALA A 464 -4.54 24.97 1.79
C ALA A 464 -3.43 24.05 2.33
N THR A 465 -3.63 23.45 3.51
CA THR A 465 -2.66 22.50 4.09
C THR A 465 -2.50 21.25 3.21
N ARG A 466 -3.58 20.77 2.56
CA ARG A 466 -3.52 19.66 1.60
C ARG A 466 -2.70 19.99 0.37
N ALA A 467 -2.87 21.19 -0.21
CA ALA A 467 -2.10 21.63 -1.37
C ALA A 467 -0.60 21.71 -1.03
N GLU A 468 -0.26 22.16 0.17
CA GLU A 468 1.12 22.17 0.63
C GLU A 468 1.67 20.76 0.87
N LEU A 469 0.89 19.88 1.52
CA LEU A 469 1.23 18.45 1.65
C LEU A 469 1.45 17.79 0.30
N GLN A 470 0.65 18.10 -0.70
CA GLN A 470 0.81 17.56 -2.05
C GLN A 470 2.12 18.03 -2.70
N THR A 471 2.50 19.29 -2.47
CA THR A 471 3.78 19.84 -2.91
C THR A 471 4.95 19.14 -2.21
N THR A 472 4.90 19.05 -0.88
CA THR A 472 5.91 18.35 -0.06
C THR A 472 6.03 16.88 -0.43
N MET A 473 4.91 16.18 -0.64
CA MET A 473 4.91 14.77 -1.07
C MET A 473 5.49 14.58 -2.49
N THR A 474 5.34 15.57 -3.37
CA THR A 474 5.96 15.55 -4.70
C THR A 474 7.48 15.74 -4.58
N GLU A 475 7.95 16.60 -3.69
CA GLU A 475 9.38 16.74 -3.37
C GLU A 475 9.95 15.47 -2.74
N VAL A 476 9.21 14.84 -1.83
CA VAL A 476 9.53 13.53 -1.26
C VAL A 476 9.66 12.46 -2.34
N GLY A 477 8.69 12.36 -3.26
CA GLY A 477 8.72 11.39 -4.37
C GLY A 477 9.94 11.58 -5.30
N LYS A 478 10.36 12.83 -5.52
CA LYS A 478 11.57 13.16 -6.28
C LYS A 478 12.86 12.75 -5.55
N ILE A 479 12.92 12.95 -4.23
CA ILE A 479 14.11 12.62 -3.42
C ILE A 479 14.26 11.12 -3.24
N LEU A 480 13.14 10.41 -3.05
CA LEU A 480 13.15 8.96 -2.85
C LEU A 480 13.24 8.15 -4.15
N GLY A 481 13.22 8.82 -5.30
CA GLY A 481 13.30 8.19 -6.61
C GLY A 481 12.11 7.27 -6.94
N THR A 482 10.99 7.36 -6.22
CA THR A 482 9.83 6.48 -6.39
C THR A 482 8.90 6.91 -7.53
N GLU A 483 9.12 8.08 -8.12
CA GLU A 483 8.51 8.50 -9.40
C GLU A 483 9.32 8.04 -10.63
N VAL A 484 9.92 6.84 -10.64
CA VAL A 484 10.44 6.31 -11.91
C VAL A 484 9.26 5.80 -12.73
N ALA A 485 8.82 6.59 -13.71
CA ALA A 485 7.80 6.17 -14.66
C ALA A 485 8.15 4.76 -15.21
N PRO A 486 7.19 3.81 -15.28
CA PRO A 486 7.44 2.48 -15.84
C PRO A 486 8.09 2.51 -17.22
N ALA A 487 7.80 3.56 -18.00
CA ALA A 487 8.42 3.84 -19.30
C ALA A 487 9.94 4.13 -19.20
N ALA A 488 10.41 4.82 -18.16
CA ALA A 488 11.82 5.10 -17.97
C ALA A 488 12.60 3.83 -17.59
N VAL A 489 12.04 2.97 -16.72
CA VAL A 489 12.65 1.67 -16.40
C VAL A 489 12.67 0.75 -17.62
N ALA A 490 11.58 0.69 -18.38
CA ALA A 490 11.55 -0.07 -19.63
C ALA A 490 12.57 0.45 -20.64
N THR A 491 12.74 1.77 -20.75
CA THR A 491 13.74 2.39 -21.62
C THR A 491 15.16 2.03 -21.17
N ASN A 492 15.46 2.12 -19.87
CA ASN A 492 16.76 1.75 -19.31
C ASN A 492 17.08 0.26 -19.52
N ALA A 493 16.12 -0.62 -19.27
CA ALA A 493 16.25 -2.05 -19.54
C ALA A 493 16.51 -2.32 -21.04
N GLY A 494 15.80 -1.61 -21.91
CA GLY A 494 16.00 -1.69 -23.37
C GLY A 494 17.39 -1.22 -23.81
N ILE A 495 17.89 -0.10 -23.27
CA ILE A 495 19.24 0.42 -23.55
C ILE A 495 20.32 -0.57 -23.10
N ILE A 496 20.17 -1.17 -21.91
CA ILE A 496 21.11 -2.17 -21.39
C ILE A 496 21.16 -3.38 -22.31
N VAL A 497 20.00 -3.99 -22.60
CA VAL A 497 19.93 -5.17 -23.48
C VAL A 497 20.44 -4.85 -24.88
N PHE A 498 20.19 -3.64 -25.37
CA PHE A 498 20.71 -3.20 -26.66
C PHE A 498 22.23 -3.09 -26.67
N ARG A 499 22.83 -2.51 -25.63
CA ARG A 499 24.29 -2.38 -25.49
C ARG A 499 24.97 -3.75 -25.44
N GLU A 500 24.59 -4.58 -24.46
CA GLU A 500 25.24 -5.88 -24.25
C GLU A 500 24.99 -6.81 -25.45
N GLY A 501 23.79 -6.77 -26.02
CA GLY A 501 23.47 -7.52 -27.22
C GLY A 501 24.28 -7.08 -28.45
N LEU A 502 24.56 -5.77 -28.61
CA LEU A 502 25.41 -5.28 -29.68
C LEU A 502 26.86 -5.77 -29.51
N GLU A 503 27.39 -5.73 -28.29
CA GLU A 503 28.73 -6.25 -27.97
C GLU A 503 28.83 -7.74 -28.29
N ALA A 504 27.84 -8.53 -27.89
CA ALA A 504 27.74 -9.94 -28.22
C ALA A 504 27.72 -10.18 -29.74
N VAL A 505 26.94 -9.38 -30.49
CA VAL A 505 26.89 -9.43 -31.97
C VAL A 505 28.25 -9.08 -32.58
N LEU A 506 28.95 -8.07 -32.07
CA LEU A 506 30.24 -7.62 -32.57
C LEU A 506 31.36 -8.62 -32.29
N ILE A 507 31.40 -9.20 -31.09
CA ILE A 507 32.32 -10.27 -30.73
C ILE A 507 32.08 -11.47 -31.66
N LEU A 508 30.82 -11.89 -31.81
CA LEU A 508 30.46 -12.99 -32.71
C LEU A 508 30.84 -12.66 -34.17
N ALA A 509 30.67 -11.40 -34.61
CA ALA A 509 31.06 -10.95 -35.94
C ALA A 509 32.58 -10.93 -36.15
N ALA A 510 33.36 -10.51 -35.15
CA ALA A 510 34.82 -10.53 -35.19
C ALA A 510 35.37 -11.97 -35.24
N LEU A 511 34.85 -12.84 -34.37
CA LEU A 511 35.20 -14.26 -34.33
C LEU A 511 34.82 -14.95 -35.65
N MET A 512 33.62 -14.72 -36.16
CA MET A 512 33.20 -15.28 -37.46
C MET A 512 33.95 -14.68 -38.64
N GLY A 513 34.33 -13.40 -38.56
CA GLY A 513 35.13 -12.72 -39.57
C GLY A 513 36.52 -13.33 -39.72
N SER A 514 37.10 -13.85 -38.64
CA SER A 514 38.40 -14.56 -38.65
C SER A 514 38.34 -15.92 -39.35
N LEU A 515 37.15 -16.52 -39.47
CA LEU A 515 36.92 -17.85 -40.07
C LEU A 515 36.53 -17.78 -41.57
N ARG A 516 36.79 -16.64 -42.25
CA ARG A 516 36.32 -16.36 -43.62
C ARG A 516 37.09 -17.04 -44.75
N LYS A 517 38.32 -17.53 -44.55
CA LYS A 517 39.17 -18.07 -45.64
C LYS A 517 39.42 -19.58 -45.48
N GLY A 518 39.20 -20.34 -46.57
CA GLY A 518 39.57 -21.76 -46.70
C GLY A 518 38.50 -22.77 -46.21
N PRO A 519 38.86 -24.06 -46.02
CA PRO A 519 37.96 -25.14 -45.58
C PRO A 519 37.35 -24.93 -44.17
N LEU A 520 37.73 -23.85 -43.48
CA LEU A 520 37.30 -23.47 -42.13
C LEU A 520 35.85 -22.92 -42.06
N VAL A 521 35.19 -22.66 -43.19
CA VAL A 521 33.78 -22.20 -43.22
C VAL A 521 32.82 -23.20 -42.55
N LYS A 522 33.13 -24.50 -42.62
CA LYS A 522 32.35 -25.57 -41.95
C LYS A 522 32.39 -25.47 -40.41
N LEU A 523 33.38 -24.77 -39.84
CA LEU A 523 33.54 -24.56 -38.40
C LEU A 523 32.73 -23.35 -37.85
N ARG A 524 31.91 -22.69 -38.68
CA ARG A 524 31.00 -21.61 -38.21
C ARG A 524 29.75 -22.16 -37.50
N ARG A 525 29.31 -23.36 -37.86
CA ARG A 525 28.15 -24.06 -37.25
C ARG A 525 28.30 -24.30 -35.74
N PRO A 526 29.41 -24.88 -35.24
CA PRO A 526 29.58 -25.08 -33.79
C PRO A 526 29.53 -23.76 -33.01
N MET A 527 30.06 -22.68 -33.57
CA MET A 527 30.08 -21.38 -32.89
C MET A 527 28.69 -20.77 -32.77
N TRP A 528 27.83 -20.91 -33.78
CA TRP A 528 26.40 -20.54 -33.69
C TRP A 528 25.63 -21.41 -32.71
N LEU A 529 25.93 -22.71 -32.65
CA LEU A 529 25.34 -23.62 -31.65
C LEU A 529 25.75 -23.22 -30.22
N GLY A 530 27.02 -22.86 -30.01
CA GLY A 530 27.51 -22.32 -28.75
C GLY A 530 26.81 -21.02 -28.36
N ALA A 531 26.67 -20.08 -29.30
CA ALA A 531 25.97 -18.82 -29.09
C ALA A 531 24.48 -19.01 -28.78
N ALA A 532 23.78 -19.90 -29.48
CA ALA A 532 22.39 -20.24 -29.19
C ALA A 532 22.23 -20.90 -27.82
N GLY A 533 23.13 -21.83 -27.48
CA GLY A 533 23.18 -22.45 -26.15
C GLY A 533 23.43 -21.44 -25.03
N ALA A 534 24.26 -20.43 -25.28
CA ALA A 534 24.48 -19.33 -24.34
C ALA A 534 23.21 -18.49 -24.12
N GLY A 535 22.45 -18.19 -25.17
CA GLY A 535 21.17 -17.48 -25.04
C GLY A 535 20.16 -18.23 -24.16
N VAL A 536 20.06 -19.57 -24.33
CA VAL A 536 19.22 -20.41 -23.46
C VAL A 536 19.75 -20.42 -22.02
N ALA A 537 21.06 -20.53 -21.83
CA ALA A 537 21.67 -20.49 -20.51
C ALA A 537 21.43 -19.14 -19.81
N THR A 538 21.51 -18.02 -20.53
CA THR A 538 21.18 -16.68 -20.01
C THR A 538 19.73 -16.58 -19.55
N ALA A 539 18.78 -17.10 -20.34
CA ALA A 539 17.38 -17.15 -19.94
C ALA A 539 17.18 -18.04 -18.69
N ALA A 540 17.87 -19.18 -18.60
CA ALA A 540 17.83 -20.03 -17.41
C ALA A 540 18.40 -19.30 -16.17
N THR A 541 19.53 -18.61 -16.31
CA THR A 541 20.13 -17.80 -15.23
C THR A 541 19.16 -16.72 -14.75
N TRP A 542 18.42 -16.07 -15.66
CA TRP A 542 17.36 -15.14 -15.29
C TRP A 542 16.30 -15.78 -14.40
N PHE A 543 15.75 -16.93 -14.79
CA PHE A 543 14.73 -17.63 -13.99
C PHE A 543 15.26 -18.04 -12.61
N VAL A 544 16.48 -18.59 -12.54
CA VAL A 544 17.12 -18.99 -11.27
C VAL A 544 17.31 -17.79 -10.36
N MET A 545 17.80 -16.68 -10.90
CA MET A 545 18.03 -15.45 -10.15
C MET A 545 16.71 -14.82 -9.68
N GLN A 546 15.69 -14.80 -10.55
CA GLN A 546 14.35 -14.32 -10.20
C GLN A 546 13.73 -15.15 -9.07
N GLN A 547 13.80 -16.47 -9.14
CA GLN A 547 13.30 -17.35 -8.08
C GLN A 547 14.02 -17.09 -6.76
N THR A 548 15.34 -16.97 -6.81
CA THR A 548 16.16 -16.68 -5.64
C THR A 548 15.78 -15.31 -5.03
N LEU A 549 15.60 -14.27 -5.85
CA LEU A 549 15.15 -12.96 -5.38
C LEU A 549 13.74 -12.99 -4.80
N THR A 550 12.79 -13.72 -5.40
CA THR A 550 11.44 -13.85 -4.82
C THR A 550 11.44 -14.56 -3.47
N LEU A 551 12.32 -15.54 -3.26
CA LEU A 551 12.50 -16.23 -1.96
C LEU A 551 13.14 -15.32 -0.90
N LEU A 552 14.01 -14.39 -1.32
CA LEU A 552 14.65 -13.41 -0.46
C LEU A 552 13.90 -12.05 -0.39
N GLY A 553 12.77 -11.90 -1.10
CA GLY A 553 12.01 -10.64 -1.18
C GLY A 553 11.54 -10.10 0.17
N LYS A 554 11.45 -10.97 1.20
CA LYS A 554 11.20 -10.59 2.60
C LYS A 554 12.25 -9.65 3.21
N TYR A 555 13.43 -9.52 2.59
CA TYR A 555 14.52 -8.64 3.03
C TYR A 555 14.50 -7.26 2.36
N GLY A 556 13.60 -7.03 1.40
CA GLY A 556 13.32 -5.72 0.79
C GLY A 556 14.57 -4.97 0.32
N GLU A 557 14.68 -3.71 0.72
CA GLU A 557 15.75 -2.76 0.35
C GLU A 557 17.17 -3.24 0.74
N LYS A 558 17.30 -4.05 1.81
CA LYS A 558 18.60 -4.63 2.21
C LYS A 558 19.14 -5.61 1.17
N LEU A 559 18.24 -6.37 0.52
CA LEU A 559 18.63 -7.28 -0.54
C LEU A 559 19.09 -6.51 -1.77
N GLU A 560 18.39 -5.43 -2.12
CA GLU A 560 18.75 -4.55 -3.24
C GLU A 560 20.15 -3.97 -3.07
N ALA A 561 20.48 -3.46 -1.87
CA ALA A 561 21.81 -2.93 -1.57
C ALA A 561 22.92 -3.99 -1.76
N VAL A 562 22.70 -5.20 -1.24
CA VAL A 562 23.67 -6.31 -1.35
C VAL A 562 23.85 -6.75 -2.81
N VAL A 563 22.75 -6.94 -3.53
CA VAL A 563 22.79 -7.39 -4.94
C VAL A 563 23.47 -6.35 -5.82
N SER A 564 23.19 -5.06 -5.60
CA SER A 564 23.79 -3.97 -6.36
C SER A 564 25.29 -3.83 -6.08
N LEU A 565 25.72 -4.03 -4.83
CA LEU A 565 27.14 -4.05 -4.46
C LEU A 565 27.88 -5.23 -5.12
N VAL A 566 27.27 -6.42 -5.13
CA VAL A 566 27.82 -7.60 -5.83
C VAL A 566 27.92 -7.33 -7.33
N ALA A 567 26.91 -6.72 -7.94
CA ALA A 567 26.92 -6.37 -9.36
C ALA A 567 28.06 -5.41 -9.71
N ILE A 568 28.32 -4.37 -8.90
CA ILE A 568 29.47 -3.46 -9.07
C ILE A 568 30.79 -4.22 -8.94
N GLY A 569 30.93 -5.08 -7.93
CA GLY A 569 32.15 -5.87 -7.73
C GLY A 569 32.47 -6.78 -8.91
N VAL A 570 31.45 -7.46 -9.46
CA VAL A 570 31.57 -8.29 -10.66
C VAL A 570 31.93 -7.43 -11.88
N LEU A 571 31.27 -6.29 -12.08
CA LEU A 571 31.55 -5.39 -13.20
C LEU A 571 32.98 -4.85 -13.16
N LEU A 572 33.47 -4.44 -11.99
CA LEU A 572 34.86 -4.00 -11.80
C LEU A 572 35.86 -5.12 -12.11
N LEU A 573 35.58 -6.34 -11.63
CA LEU A 573 36.44 -7.50 -11.88
C LEU A 573 36.52 -7.83 -13.38
N ILE A 574 35.37 -7.84 -14.06
CA ILE A 574 35.27 -8.13 -15.48
C ILE A 574 35.95 -7.04 -16.32
N MET A 575 35.70 -5.77 -16.01
CA MET A 575 36.27 -4.64 -16.73
C MET A 575 37.79 -4.59 -16.55
N ASN A 576 38.28 -4.80 -15.33
CA ASN A 576 39.71 -4.91 -15.06
C ASN A 576 40.33 -6.09 -15.82
N TRP A 577 39.68 -7.26 -15.83
CA TRP A 577 40.15 -8.43 -16.57
C TRP A 577 40.19 -8.18 -18.09
N PHE A 578 39.15 -7.56 -18.64
CA PHE A 578 39.02 -7.27 -20.07
C PHE A 578 40.11 -6.31 -20.56
N PHE A 579 40.32 -5.18 -19.89
CA PHE A 579 41.36 -4.22 -20.27
C PHE A 579 42.76 -4.85 -20.19
N HIS A 580 43.01 -5.72 -19.20
CA HIS A 580 44.30 -6.40 -19.06
C HIS A 580 44.54 -7.51 -20.11
N GLN A 581 43.50 -8.30 -20.46
CA GLN A 581 43.58 -9.37 -21.45
C GLN A 581 43.58 -8.88 -22.90
N VAL A 582 42.81 -7.82 -23.22
CA VAL A 582 42.81 -7.19 -24.55
C VAL A 582 44.18 -6.58 -24.88
N TYR A 583 45.01 -6.31 -23.86
CA TYR A 583 46.40 -5.89 -24.05
C TYR A 583 47.41 -7.05 -24.11
N TRP A 584 47.03 -8.26 -23.70
CA TRP A 584 47.88 -9.47 -23.71
C TRP A 584 47.76 -10.32 -24.99
N THR A 585 47.48 -9.66 -26.12
CA THR A 585 47.56 -10.27 -27.47
C THR A 585 48.97 -10.69 -27.92
N ASP A 586 50.00 -10.58 -27.06
CA ASP A 586 51.34 -11.11 -27.35
C ASP A 586 51.51 -12.60 -26.97
N ARG A 587 50.67 -13.18 -26.08
CA ARG A 587 50.75 -14.63 -25.77
C ARG A 587 49.94 -15.50 -26.74
N MET A 588 48.99 -14.93 -27.48
CA MET A 588 48.33 -15.66 -28.58
C MET A 588 49.24 -15.81 -29.81
N ALA A 589 50.25 -14.95 -29.96
CA ALA A 589 51.33 -15.15 -30.93
C ALA A 589 52.23 -16.35 -30.56
N SER A 590 52.36 -16.71 -29.27
CA SER A 590 53.09 -17.92 -28.87
C SER A 590 52.30 -19.22 -29.12
N PHE A 591 50.96 -19.15 -29.15
CA PHE A 591 50.11 -20.27 -29.58
C PHE A 591 50.20 -20.51 -31.10
N GLN A 592 50.40 -19.47 -31.92
CA GLN A 592 50.67 -19.67 -33.35
C GLN A 592 52.05 -20.26 -33.63
N LYS A 593 53.06 -19.98 -32.79
CA LYS A 593 54.37 -20.66 -32.89
C LYS A 593 54.30 -22.16 -32.59
N HIS A 594 53.40 -22.59 -31.70
CA HIS A 594 53.14 -24.03 -31.45
C HIS A 594 52.37 -24.73 -32.58
N LYS A 595 51.76 -23.96 -33.50
CA LYS A 595 50.98 -24.52 -34.61
C LYS A 595 51.84 -24.95 -35.81
N HIS A 596 53.10 -24.50 -35.87
CA HIS A 596 54.06 -24.96 -36.88
C HIS A 596 54.77 -26.27 -36.51
N GLY A 597 54.63 -26.76 -35.27
CA GLY A 597 55.25 -28.02 -34.82
C GLY A 597 54.36 -29.27 -34.94
N LEU A 598 53.08 -29.14 -35.32
CA LEU A 598 52.09 -30.23 -35.26
C LEU A 598 51.62 -30.72 -36.64
N THR A 599 52.26 -30.29 -37.73
CA THR A 599 51.95 -30.75 -39.10
C THR A 599 52.59 -32.10 -39.47
N HIS A 600 53.31 -32.76 -38.56
CA HIS A 600 53.83 -34.11 -38.76
C HIS A 600 53.38 -35.04 -37.63
N GLY A 601 52.32 -35.84 -37.86
CA GLY A 601 51.97 -36.95 -36.98
C GLY A 601 50.47 -37.19 -36.83
N SER A 602 49.94 -38.10 -37.65
CA SER A 602 48.71 -38.90 -37.48
C SER A 602 47.90 -38.74 -36.16
N GLN A 603 46.78 -38.00 -36.20
CA GLN A 603 45.53 -38.25 -35.45
C GLN A 603 44.44 -37.25 -35.89
N ALA A 604 43.94 -37.40 -37.14
CA ALA A 604 43.07 -36.41 -37.77
C ALA A 604 41.64 -36.33 -37.18
N SER A 605 41.12 -37.38 -36.54
CA SER A 605 39.71 -37.44 -36.12
C SER A 605 39.45 -36.81 -34.74
N GLY A 606 40.39 -36.96 -33.79
CA GLY A 606 40.28 -36.40 -32.43
C GLY A 606 40.53 -34.90 -32.40
N ALA A 607 41.51 -34.42 -33.16
CA ALA A 607 41.85 -32.99 -33.26
C ALA A 607 40.71 -32.16 -33.85
N LEU A 608 39.99 -32.68 -34.85
CA LEU A 608 38.84 -32.00 -35.46
C LEU A 608 37.63 -31.89 -34.52
N ARG A 609 37.34 -32.94 -33.72
CA ARG A 609 36.26 -32.90 -32.70
C ARG A 609 36.60 -31.97 -31.54
N ALA A 610 37.85 -31.98 -31.07
CA ALA A 610 38.32 -31.06 -30.03
C ALA A 610 38.27 -29.60 -30.52
N GLN A 611 38.62 -29.34 -31.78
CA GLN A 611 38.50 -28.02 -32.39
C GLN A 611 37.04 -27.58 -32.58
N TRP A 612 36.14 -28.51 -32.89
CA TRP A 612 34.70 -28.23 -33.03
C TRP A 612 34.07 -27.84 -31.69
N TRP A 613 34.33 -28.62 -30.63
CA TRP A 613 33.90 -28.29 -29.27
C TRP A 613 34.59 -27.05 -28.71
N GLY A 614 35.87 -26.84 -29.02
CA GLY A 614 36.59 -25.62 -28.64
C GLY A 614 35.96 -24.37 -29.21
N LEU A 615 35.50 -24.40 -30.48
CA LEU A 615 34.80 -23.27 -31.10
C LEU A 615 33.37 -23.11 -30.60
N ALA A 616 32.68 -24.21 -30.28
CA ALA A 616 31.36 -24.15 -29.64
C ALA A 616 31.46 -23.54 -28.24
N LEU A 617 32.44 -23.97 -27.43
CA LEU A 617 32.72 -23.41 -26.11
C LEU A 617 33.11 -21.94 -26.23
N LEU A 618 33.94 -21.58 -27.20
CA LEU A 618 34.37 -20.20 -27.41
C LEU A 618 33.21 -19.29 -27.84
N GLY A 619 32.29 -19.77 -28.68
CA GLY A 619 31.04 -19.06 -29.00
C GLY A 619 30.10 -18.96 -27.79
N PHE A 620 30.01 -20.02 -26.99
CA PHE A 620 29.22 -20.06 -25.76
C PHE A 620 29.74 -19.06 -24.72
N THR A 621 31.02 -19.14 -24.35
CA THR A 621 31.60 -18.29 -23.30
C THR A 621 31.59 -16.81 -23.68
N SER A 622 31.76 -16.52 -24.98
CA SER A 622 31.70 -15.14 -25.49
C SER A 622 30.30 -14.53 -25.34
N ILE A 623 29.23 -15.26 -25.70
CA ILE A 623 27.85 -14.73 -25.63
C ILE A 623 27.31 -14.82 -24.20
N TYR A 624 27.61 -15.90 -23.48
CA TYR A 624 27.09 -16.13 -22.13
C TYR A 624 27.60 -15.09 -21.14
N ARG A 625 28.84 -14.60 -21.32
CA ARG A 625 29.38 -13.50 -20.52
C ARG A 625 28.50 -12.24 -20.63
N GLU A 626 28.26 -11.76 -21.84
CA GLU A 626 27.43 -10.56 -22.07
C GLU A 626 25.99 -10.79 -21.57
N GLY A 627 25.45 -11.99 -21.78
CA GLY A 627 24.13 -12.38 -21.27
C GLY A 627 24.08 -12.43 -19.74
N PHE A 628 25.12 -12.90 -19.07
CA PHE A 628 25.21 -12.93 -17.61
C PHE A 628 25.26 -11.51 -17.02
N GLU A 629 26.07 -10.64 -17.61
CA GLU A 629 26.14 -9.21 -17.22
C GLU A 629 24.78 -8.53 -17.42
N THR A 630 24.13 -8.77 -18.56
CA THR A 630 22.76 -8.29 -18.83
C THR A 630 21.78 -8.73 -17.74
N VAL A 631 21.78 -10.02 -17.38
CA VAL A 631 20.89 -10.56 -16.34
C VAL A 631 21.14 -9.87 -15.00
N LEU A 632 22.39 -9.66 -14.59
CA LEU A 632 22.72 -8.97 -13.35
C LEU A 632 22.20 -7.53 -13.32
N PHE A 633 22.36 -6.77 -14.41
CA PHE A 633 21.84 -5.39 -14.48
C PHE A 633 20.31 -5.34 -14.45
N LEU A 634 19.66 -6.26 -15.17
CA LEU A 634 18.21 -6.32 -15.21
C LEU A 634 17.61 -6.71 -13.84
N GLN A 635 18.32 -7.47 -13.00
CA GLN A 635 17.83 -7.78 -11.64
C GLN A 635 17.68 -6.54 -10.77
N SER A 636 18.61 -5.59 -10.85
CA SER A 636 18.51 -4.32 -10.12
C SER A 636 17.26 -3.54 -10.56
N LEU A 637 16.97 -3.52 -11.86
CA LEU A 637 15.77 -2.85 -12.39
C LEU A 637 14.46 -3.57 -12.03
N VAL A 638 14.47 -4.90 -11.91
CA VAL A 638 13.29 -5.67 -11.46
C VAL A 638 12.97 -5.39 -9.99
N LEU A 639 13.99 -5.21 -9.16
CA LEU A 639 13.78 -4.82 -7.76
C LEU A 639 13.17 -3.42 -7.65
N GLN A 640 13.48 -2.51 -8.59
CA GLN A 640 12.99 -1.13 -8.57
C GLN A 640 11.57 -0.94 -9.11
N ALA A 641 11.17 -1.63 -10.18
CA ALA A 641 9.86 -1.41 -10.83
C ALA A 641 9.09 -2.69 -11.20
N GLY A 642 9.53 -3.84 -10.71
CA GLY A 642 8.90 -5.13 -10.97
C GLY A 642 9.22 -5.71 -12.34
N VAL A 643 8.68 -6.90 -12.60
CA VAL A 643 9.05 -7.74 -13.76
C VAL A 643 8.48 -7.21 -15.08
N SER A 644 7.27 -6.64 -15.06
CA SER A 644 6.54 -6.28 -16.28
C SER A 644 7.21 -5.16 -17.10
N PRO A 645 7.62 -4.01 -16.52
CA PRO A 645 8.30 -2.95 -17.28
C PRO A 645 9.66 -3.39 -17.82
N VAL A 646 10.39 -4.19 -17.04
CA VAL A 646 11.71 -4.70 -17.42
C VAL A 646 11.61 -5.66 -18.60
N LEU A 647 10.68 -6.62 -18.59
CA LEU A 647 10.47 -7.52 -19.72
C LEU A 647 10.06 -6.78 -21.00
N GLY A 648 9.22 -5.74 -20.89
CA GLY A 648 8.86 -4.89 -22.02
C GLY A 648 10.08 -4.20 -22.64
N GLY A 649 10.94 -3.62 -21.78
CA GLY A 649 12.22 -3.04 -22.19
C GLY A 649 13.16 -4.05 -22.83
N THR A 650 13.32 -5.23 -22.20
CA THR A 650 14.16 -6.32 -22.70
C THR A 650 13.71 -6.82 -24.06
N ALA A 651 12.41 -6.99 -24.29
CA ALA A 651 11.88 -7.42 -25.57
C ALA A 651 12.19 -6.39 -26.68
N LEU A 652 12.02 -5.10 -26.39
CA LEU A 652 12.30 -4.02 -27.33
C LEU A 652 13.81 -3.91 -27.64
N GLY A 653 14.66 -3.98 -26.61
CA GLY A 653 16.12 -4.00 -26.76
C GLY A 653 16.58 -5.19 -27.59
N LEU A 654 16.08 -6.40 -27.30
CA LEU A 654 16.43 -7.62 -28.02
C LEU A 654 16.00 -7.55 -29.50
N ALA A 655 14.80 -7.02 -29.79
CA ALA A 655 14.34 -6.80 -31.15
C ALA A 655 15.27 -5.85 -31.93
N ALA A 656 15.73 -4.77 -31.29
CA ALA A 656 16.69 -3.84 -31.87
C ALA A 656 18.07 -4.50 -32.13
N VAL A 657 18.57 -5.30 -31.20
CA VAL A 657 19.83 -6.06 -31.36
C VAL A 657 19.74 -7.03 -32.53
N LEU A 658 18.65 -7.78 -32.64
CA LEU A 658 18.44 -8.72 -33.75
C LEU A 658 18.40 -7.97 -35.10
N GLY A 659 17.72 -6.83 -35.15
CA GLY A 659 17.68 -5.97 -36.34
C GLY A 659 19.07 -5.49 -36.77
N VAL A 660 19.85 -4.95 -35.83
CA VAL A 660 21.22 -4.49 -36.11
C VAL A 660 22.15 -5.65 -36.43
N GLY A 661 22.03 -6.78 -35.73
CA GLY A 661 22.81 -7.99 -35.99
C GLY A 661 22.61 -8.53 -37.40
N VAL A 662 21.36 -8.59 -37.88
CA VAL A 662 21.06 -8.93 -39.27
C VAL A 662 21.76 -7.94 -40.21
N LEU A 663 21.68 -6.63 -39.94
CA LEU A 663 22.34 -5.62 -40.78
C LEU A 663 23.86 -5.79 -40.80
N VAL A 664 24.51 -6.02 -39.66
CA VAL A 664 25.96 -6.24 -39.52
C VAL A 664 26.42 -7.48 -40.29
N PHE A 665 25.67 -8.58 -40.20
CA PHE A 665 26.00 -9.81 -40.92
C PHE A 665 25.71 -9.73 -42.42
N ARG A 666 24.74 -8.90 -42.83
CA ARG A 666 24.35 -8.70 -44.24
C ARG A 666 25.23 -7.67 -44.95
N TRP A 667 25.66 -6.60 -44.28
CA TRP A 667 26.53 -5.54 -44.80
C TRP A 667 27.99 -5.74 -44.39
N GLN A 668 28.49 -6.93 -44.72
CA GLN A 668 29.63 -7.60 -44.12
C GLN A 668 31.02 -6.95 -44.38
N ALA A 669 31.21 -5.64 -44.20
CA ALA A 669 32.47 -4.96 -44.46
C ALA A 669 32.64 -3.58 -43.77
N LYS A 670 33.79 -3.43 -43.06
CA LYS A 670 34.49 -2.17 -42.68
C LYS A 670 33.98 -1.34 -41.48
N LEU A 671 33.51 -1.95 -40.40
CA LEU A 671 33.43 -1.22 -39.12
C LEU A 671 34.83 -1.13 -38.47
N PRO A 672 35.31 0.08 -38.08
CA PRO A 672 36.58 0.26 -37.39
C PRO A 672 36.48 -0.27 -35.95
N MET A 673 36.68 -1.58 -35.78
CA MET A 673 36.48 -2.31 -34.53
C MET A 673 37.20 -1.71 -33.32
N LYS A 674 38.40 -1.14 -33.53
CA LYS A 674 39.14 -0.47 -32.46
C LYS A 674 38.43 0.77 -31.91
N LYS A 675 37.80 1.57 -32.78
CA LYS A 675 37.06 2.77 -32.36
C LYS A 675 35.77 2.37 -31.63
N LEU A 676 35.10 1.34 -32.13
CA LEU A 676 33.88 0.82 -31.53
C LEU A 676 34.13 0.27 -30.12
N LEU A 677 35.23 -0.47 -29.92
CA LEU A 677 35.64 -0.99 -28.60
C LEU A 677 35.96 0.12 -27.58
N VAL A 678 36.55 1.22 -28.04
CA VAL A 678 36.84 2.38 -27.18
C VAL A 678 35.54 3.11 -26.81
N TRP A 679 34.61 3.26 -27.76
CA TRP A 679 33.30 3.85 -27.50
C TRP A 679 32.46 2.99 -26.56
N THR A 680 32.46 1.67 -26.72
CA THR A 680 31.75 0.76 -25.80
C THR A 680 32.41 0.74 -24.42
N GLY A 681 33.75 0.71 -24.34
CA GLY A 681 34.47 0.84 -23.06
C GLY A 681 34.19 2.16 -22.32
N ALA A 682 34.10 3.28 -23.04
CA ALA A 682 33.71 4.57 -22.45
C ALA A 682 32.25 4.55 -21.94
N LEU A 683 31.35 3.92 -22.68
CA LEU A 683 29.96 3.76 -22.28
C LEU A 683 29.81 2.88 -21.02
N ILE A 684 30.55 1.76 -20.93
CA ILE A 684 30.57 0.90 -19.74
C ILE A 684 31.12 1.67 -18.53
N CYS A 685 32.15 2.49 -18.72
CA CYS A 685 32.70 3.32 -17.64
C CYS A 685 31.68 4.35 -17.12
N ALA A 686 30.90 4.96 -18.02
CA ALA A 686 29.78 5.84 -17.64
C ALA A 686 28.70 5.07 -16.85
N VAL A 687 28.33 3.87 -17.28
CA VAL A 687 27.33 3.02 -16.63
C VAL A 687 27.78 2.58 -15.25
N LEU A 688 29.05 2.22 -15.09
CA LEU A 688 29.64 1.96 -13.77
C LEU A 688 29.45 3.16 -12.84
N GLY A 689 29.73 4.37 -13.33
CA GLY A 689 29.47 5.60 -12.58
C GLY A 689 28.01 5.71 -12.14
N VAL A 690 27.06 5.54 -13.06
CA VAL A 690 25.62 5.58 -12.74
C VAL A 690 25.25 4.56 -11.67
N MET A 691 25.70 3.30 -11.82
CA MET A 691 25.39 2.23 -10.89
C MET A 691 25.99 2.42 -9.51
N VAL A 692 27.22 2.93 -9.44
CA VAL A 692 27.88 3.24 -8.16
C VAL A 692 27.10 4.34 -7.44
N GLY A 693 26.68 5.39 -8.15
CA GLY A 693 25.85 6.45 -7.57
C GLY A 693 24.52 5.93 -7.02
N ASN A 694 23.80 5.12 -7.80
CA ASN A 694 22.55 4.50 -7.35
C ASN A 694 22.74 3.51 -6.21
N THR A 695 23.82 2.71 -6.23
CA THR A 695 24.09 1.73 -5.15
C THR A 695 24.47 2.42 -3.85
N VAL A 696 25.25 3.51 -3.92
CA VAL A 696 25.54 4.34 -2.74
C VAL A 696 24.24 4.92 -2.19
N HIS A 697 23.35 5.41 -3.06
CA HIS A 697 22.03 5.88 -2.64
C HIS A 697 21.20 4.77 -1.96
N THR A 698 21.15 3.56 -2.52
CA THR A 698 20.48 2.41 -1.88
C THR A 698 21.12 2.03 -0.54
N LEU A 699 22.44 2.09 -0.41
CA LEU A 699 23.15 1.85 0.85
C LEU A 699 22.82 2.91 1.92
N GLN A 700 22.60 4.16 1.49
CA GLN A 700 22.16 5.24 2.36
C GLN A 700 20.69 5.06 2.78
N LEU A 701 19.80 4.60 1.89
CA LEU A 701 18.39 4.31 2.20
C LEU A 701 18.26 3.22 3.28
N VAL A 702 19.15 2.24 3.25
CA VAL A 702 19.20 1.11 4.18
C VAL A 702 19.97 1.44 5.48
N GLY A 703 20.58 2.64 5.56
CA GLY A 703 21.33 3.11 6.73
C GLY A 703 22.70 2.45 6.91
N TRP A 704 23.27 1.85 5.87
CA TRP A 704 24.60 1.21 5.91
C TRP A 704 25.73 2.18 5.62
N LEU A 705 25.43 3.33 4.99
CA LEU A 705 26.38 4.38 4.71
C LEU A 705 25.88 5.71 5.30
N PRO A 706 26.76 6.51 5.93
CA PRO A 706 26.40 7.85 6.37
C PRO A 706 26.02 8.74 5.16
N VAL A 707 25.25 9.80 5.46
CA VAL A 707 24.78 10.78 4.47
C VAL A 707 25.35 12.14 4.82
N HIS A 708 26.25 12.65 3.99
CA HIS A 708 26.70 14.04 4.05
C HIS A 708 26.17 14.79 2.83
N PRO A 709 25.12 15.62 2.99
CA PRO A 709 24.51 16.34 1.87
C PRO A 709 25.48 17.38 1.29
N LEU A 710 25.44 17.52 -0.04
CA LEU A 710 26.15 18.58 -0.74
C LEU A 710 25.39 19.92 -0.58
N PRO A 711 26.07 21.04 -0.33
CA PRO A 711 25.43 22.36 -0.15
C PRO A 711 24.83 22.95 -1.44
N MET A 712 24.87 22.21 -2.55
CA MET A 712 24.33 22.62 -3.84
C MET A 712 23.18 21.70 -4.27
N ALA A 713 22.07 22.29 -4.69
CA ALA A 713 20.96 21.54 -5.27
C ALA A 713 21.33 21.07 -6.68
N LEU A 714 21.44 19.75 -6.88
CA LEU A 714 21.60 19.16 -8.21
C LEU A 714 20.22 18.98 -8.87
N PRO A 715 20.06 19.28 -10.17
CA PRO A 715 18.84 18.95 -10.91
C PRO A 715 18.48 17.47 -10.79
N ALA A 716 17.20 17.16 -10.56
CA ALA A 716 16.71 15.78 -10.45
C ALA A 716 17.00 14.93 -11.72
N SER A 717 17.15 15.58 -12.87
CA SER A 717 17.59 14.95 -14.11
C SER A 717 18.99 14.34 -14.01
N LEU A 718 19.92 14.91 -13.24
CA LEU A 718 21.25 14.33 -13.05
C LEU A 718 21.21 13.04 -12.22
N GLY A 719 20.32 12.97 -11.21
CA GLY A 719 20.06 11.74 -10.47
C GLY A 719 19.49 10.65 -11.37
N LEU A 720 18.49 11.00 -12.20
CA LEU A 720 17.82 10.06 -13.09
C LEU A 720 18.74 9.52 -14.21
N TRP A 721 19.52 10.39 -14.84
CA TRP A 721 20.32 10.04 -16.02
C TRP A 721 21.74 9.59 -15.66
N LEU A 722 22.34 10.17 -14.63
CA LEU A 722 23.75 9.95 -14.27
C LEU A 722 23.95 9.27 -12.90
N GLY A 723 22.87 8.92 -12.18
CA GLY A 723 22.96 8.36 -10.83
C GLY A 723 23.57 9.33 -9.82
N LEU A 724 23.57 10.63 -10.13
CA LEU A 724 24.23 11.69 -9.36
C LEU A 724 23.27 12.17 -8.27
N HIS A 725 23.45 11.64 -7.06
CA HIS A 725 22.71 12.05 -5.87
C HIS A 725 23.48 13.15 -5.12
N PRO A 726 22.80 14.10 -4.45
CA PRO A 726 23.42 15.25 -3.78
C PRO A 726 24.10 14.86 -2.45
N THR A 727 24.95 13.83 -2.47
CA THR A 727 25.71 13.34 -1.31
C THR A 727 27.20 13.24 -1.64
N TRP A 728 28.06 13.59 -0.67
CA TRP A 728 29.52 13.50 -0.84
C TRP A 728 29.97 12.07 -1.14
N GLU A 729 29.39 11.09 -0.46
CA GLU A 729 29.70 9.68 -0.65
C GLU A 729 29.36 9.20 -2.07
N GLY A 730 28.22 9.64 -2.62
CA GLY A 730 27.79 9.28 -3.97
C GLY A 730 28.77 9.81 -5.01
N VAL A 731 29.07 11.11 -4.96
CA VAL A 731 29.99 11.76 -5.90
C VAL A 731 31.41 11.20 -5.78
N MET A 732 31.91 11.02 -4.56
CA MET A 732 33.24 10.42 -4.33
C MET A 732 33.30 8.97 -4.80
N GLY A 733 32.26 8.16 -4.55
CA GLY A 733 32.18 6.78 -5.02
C GLY A 733 32.22 6.69 -6.55
N GLN A 734 31.47 7.55 -7.23
CA GLN A 734 31.47 7.62 -8.69
C GLN A 734 32.84 8.04 -9.24
N LEU A 735 33.48 9.06 -8.65
CA LEU A 735 34.82 9.50 -9.07
C LEU A 735 35.89 8.43 -8.82
N LEU A 736 35.84 7.75 -7.67
CA LEU A 736 36.79 6.68 -7.33
C LEU A 736 36.65 5.48 -8.25
N SER A 737 35.42 5.05 -8.56
CA SER A 737 35.17 3.91 -9.44
C SER A 737 35.61 4.18 -10.88
N VAL A 738 35.24 5.33 -11.45
CA VAL A 738 35.69 5.75 -12.79
C VAL A 738 37.21 5.97 -12.80
N GLY A 739 37.75 6.61 -11.76
CA GLY A 739 39.17 6.84 -11.59
C GLY A 739 39.99 5.55 -11.51
N ALA A 740 39.47 4.51 -10.85
CA ALA A 740 40.12 3.20 -10.78
C ALA A 740 40.23 2.53 -12.15
N VAL A 741 39.19 2.64 -13.00
CA VAL A 741 39.18 2.08 -14.36
C VAL A 741 40.11 2.85 -15.29
N LEU A 742 40.04 4.19 -15.28
CA LEU A 742 40.94 5.01 -16.09
C LEU A 742 42.39 4.90 -15.62
N GLY A 743 42.60 4.87 -14.30
CA GLY A 743 43.92 4.70 -13.69
C GLY A 743 44.55 3.36 -14.02
N SER A 744 43.78 2.26 -13.99
CA SER A 744 44.28 0.94 -14.40
C SER A 744 44.63 0.90 -15.89
N PHE A 745 43.86 1.58 -16.74
CA PHE A 745 44.16 1.74 -18.17
C PHE A 745 45.50 2.48 -18.40
N PHE A 746 45.70 3.65 -17.80
CA PHE A 746 46.94 4.41 -17.97
C PHE A 746 48.16 3.72 -17.32
N ALA A 747 47.98 3.07 -16.18
CA ALA A 747 49.03 2.29 -15.53
C ALA A 747 49.48 1.11 -16.42
N ALA A 748 48.54 0.43 -17.07
CA ALA A 748 48.84 -0.64 -18.02
C ALA A 748 49.57 -0.13 -19.27
N GLU A 749 49.18 1.03 -19.81
CA GLU A 749 49.85 1.69 -20.94
C GLU A 749 51.31 2.05 -20.58
N ALA A 750 51.53 2.61 -19.39
CA ALA A 750 52.85 2.97 -18.88
C ALA A 750 53.76 1.76 -18.65
N LEU A 751 53.21 0.64 -18.14
CA LEU A 751 53.94 -0.63 -17.99
C LEU A 751 54.35 -1.20 -19.35
N LYS A 752 53.46 -1.15 -20.35
CA LYS A 752 53.73 -1.61 -21.71
C LYS A 752 54.78 -0.75 -22.42
N GLU A 753 54.73 0.57 -22.25
CA GLU A 753 55.79 1.45 -22.75
C GLU A 753 57.14 1.20 -22.08
N ARG A 754 57.15 0.91 -20.77
CA ARG A 754 58.38 0.53 -20.04
C ARG A 754 58.94 -0.80 -20.55
N GLU A 755 58.10 -1.82 -20.76
CA GLU A 755 58.51 -3.10 -21.35
C GLU A 755 59.01 -2.93 -22.79
N LEU A 756 58.34 -2.11 -23.61
CA LEU A 756 58.77 -1.82 -24.98
C LEU A 756 60.08 -1.03 -25.02
N LYS A 757 60.28 -0.06 -24.11
CA LYS A 757 61.54 0.67 -23.94
C LYS A 757 62.66 -0.25 -23.46
N ALA A 758 62.41 -1.13 -22.48
CA ALA A 758 63.37 -2.12 -22.01
C ALA A 758 63.78 -3.12 -23.11
N ARG A 759 62.80 -3.60 -23.90
CA ARG A 759 63.05 -4.44 -25.09
C ARG A 759 63.83 -3.70 -26.19
N ARG A 760 63.57 -2.42 -26.42
CA ARG A 760 64.32 -1.58 -27.38
C ARG A 760 65.73 -1.23 -26.89
N GLN A 761 65.94 -1.21 -25.57
CA GLN A 761 67.25 -0.96 -24.93
C GLN A 761 68.06 -2.24 -24.68
N GLY A 762 67.60 -3.39 -25.17
CA GLY A 762 68.36 -4.65 -25.12
C GLY A 762 68.54 -5.25 -23.73
N THR A 763 67.78 -4.79 -22.73
CA THR A 763 67.88 -5.32 -21.37
C THR A 763 66.88 -6.46 -21.21
N VAL A 764 67.36 -7.69 -21.43
CA VAL A 764 66.62 -8.90 -21.08
C VAL A 764 66.67 -9.05 -19.55
N LEU A 765 65.55 -8.79 -18.87
CA LEU A 765 65.36 -9.31 -17.53
C LEU A 765 64.79 -10.72 -17.65
N SER A 766 65.64 -11.69 -17.36
CA SER A 766 65.31 -13.11 -17.19
C SER A 766 65.11 -13.44 -15.72
N PRO A 767 64.38 -14.53 -15.45
CA PRO A 767 62.94 -14.64 -15.31
C PRO A 767 62.38 -14.01 -14.02
#